data_AF-X7EMU0-F1
#
_entry.id   AF-X7EMU0-F1
#
_cell.length_a   1.000
_cell.length_b   1.000
_cell.length_c   1.000
_cell.angle_alpha   90.00
_cell.angle_beta   90.00
_cell.angle_gamma   90.00
#
_symmetry.space_group_name_H-M   'P 1'
#
loop_
_entity.id
_entity.type
_entity.pdbx_description
1 polymer ?
#
loop_
_entity_poly.entity_id
_entity_poly.type
_entity_poly.pdbx_seq_one_letter_code
_entity_poly.pdbx_strand_id
1 'polypeptide(L)'
;MVTSDDAIEFFGTDGDDTLRGNARNNVLYGYIGMDEIFGEDGRDLLVGGADDDTLSGGLLGDTLLGGDGDDVLLGEAGNDLLEGGADNDILDGGNDRDTLIGGTGADRLIGGAGNDDLSGEDGNDTLFGDDGNDTLQGNAGNDMIIGGTGADEILGGWGDDEIDGGADNDLIYGDDGADTVYGSEGKDTIYGADGDDSLVGGARSDELYGGDGDDTLAGHDGGDLLVGNGGRDLLLGGDNPDELRGGDGADTLRGDGGPDLLYGQNGDDFLAGGDGHDLLHGGPGNDEGRGGNGNDSLFGHSGNDILSGHAGRDFITGGDGDDTLRGGTERDELRGGAGRDVLYGGAGVNDLYGNGGADTFVLGAGSDIIYDFDTDQGDRIDLGKLLPGFDPALDEISDFVRVTFNYGRGDSIVEIDADGSAGPASFREAATLKASNFVNLEQLIGEGGLSLDGSLVPPKTYEITDTSRLAAAEFLDFLAINVHIDANFYEDTTVSLIDSAMDFIGFDHIRTGAPVRQNLDPGNSYEQLADMGYDFTFTVRNFFPQFGQELMDQYLAYFDSFEIRNPGSVRAIEGLNEVGNLDFDFEGGSGKTAAAAYQQFLYDAIKSDPNLQDTSVINLSVFFGRDAENYEGFGDLSASSDFTNSHIYTNTRLVPFYDIMNRLENAELIDSDSPAMITEIGYPTVMIKGHPIAVNETVQAKLTLNALMDSYLQGVEEVFLYELFDRTTGDPRAPQNNFGLFTSDGTAKEAAVALQALTTILSDGVDPDFEPTAGTDYELTGGDANTRSFAIQEAADETDIIIWREDVIWDRASLEEIEAETLTVTLDLGAVYSSVAIYDPMQGSAPIETFENADSVSVDVSDHPLVVELGAVYTV
;
A
#
# COMPACT_ATOMS: atom_id res chain seq x y z
N MET A 1 26.97 -42.04 53.51
CA MET A 1 27.06 -41.15 54.70
C MET A 1 28.37 -41.35 55.48
N VAL A 2 29.44 -40.71 55.03
CA VAL A 2 30.72 -40.60 55.75
C VAL A 2 30.70 -39.23 56.43
N THR A 3 30.50 -39.16 57.75
CA THR A 3 30.56 -37.88 58.49
C THR A 3 31.70 -37.93 59.50
N SER A 4 32.71 -37.10 59.26
CA SER A 4 33.88 -36.94 60.12
C SER A 4 34.14 -35.45 60.22
N ASP A 5 33.96 -34.85 61.41
CA ASP A 5 34.10 -33.40 61.70
C ASP A 5 35.46 -32.77 61.28
N ASP A 6 36.44 -33.60 60.90
CA ASP A 6 37.77 -33.16 60.44
C ASP A 6 38.13 -33.57 59.00
N ALA A 7 37.29 -34.36 58.32
CA ALA A 7 37.58 -34.79 56.96
C ALA A 7 37.22 -33.67 55.97
N ILE A 8 38.09 -33.48 54.97
CA ILE A 8 37.91 -32.53 53.87
C ILE A 8 37.99 -33.22 52.50
N GLU A 9 38.16 -34.55 52.49
CA GLU A 9 38.20 -35.37 51.28
C GLU A 9 37.23 -36.55 51.49
N PHE A 10 36.27 -36.69 50.57
CA PHE A 10 35.26 -37.75 50.56
C PHE A 10 35.28 -38.42 49.18
N PHE A 11 35.17 -39.75 49.18
CA PHE A 11 35.21 -40.57 47.97
C PHE A 11 34.02 -41.53 47.99
N GLY A 12 33.24 -41.53 46.92
CA GLY A 12 32.20 -42.48 46.60
C GLY A 12 32.74 -43.84 46.17
N THR A 13 31.85 -44.65 45.62
CA THR A 13 32.04 -46.00 45.14
C THR A 13 31.60 -46.10 43.68
N ASP A 14 31.60 -47.31 43.11
CA ASP A 14 31.14 -47.51 41.72
C ASP A 14 29.59 -47.67 41.65
N GLY A 15 28.83 -46.99 42.49
CA GLY A 15 27.37 -46.98 42.42
C GLY A 15 26.75 -45.95 43.36
N ASP A 16 25.46 -45.71 43.18
CA ASP A 16 24.71 -44.57 43.74
C ASP A 16 25.06 -44.24 45.20
N ASP A 17 25.73 -43.11 45.38
CA ASP A 17 26.24 -42.59 46.64
C ASP A 17 25.56 -41.28 47.05
N THR A 18 25.59 -41.01 48.36
CA THR A 18 25.22 -39.70 48.90
C THR A 18 26.38 -39.19 49.73
N LEU A 19 27.03 -38.15 49.22
CA LEU A 19 28.19 -37.49 49.81
C LEU A 19 27.78 -36.12 50.36
N ARG A 20 28.27 -35.77 51.55
CA ARG A 20 27.91 -34.50 52.21
C ARG A 20 29.11 -33.95 52.94
N GLY A 21 29.45 -32.71 52.61
CA GLY A 21 30.52 -31.92 53.19
C GLY A 21 30.20 -31.39 54.59
N ASN A 22 31.00 -30.43 55.01
CA ASN A 22 30.89 -29.66 56.24
C ASN A 22 31.34 -28.24 55.96
N ALA A 23 31.28 -27.36 56.96
CA ALA A 23 31.58 -25.93 56.85
C ALA A 23 33.05 -25.54 56.52
N ARG A 24 33.83 -26.41 55.89
CA ARG A 24 35.22 -26.20 55.47
C ARG A 24 35.30 -26.52 53.99
N ASN A 25 36.29 -25.96 53.30
CA ASN A 25 36.69 -26.37 51.96
C ASN A 25 36.83 -27.90 51.85
N ASN A 26 35.95 -28.55 51.09
CA ASN A 26 35.88 -29.99 50.90
C ASN A 26 36.17 -30.37 49.45
N VAL A 27 36.57 -31.63 49.26
CA VAL A 27 36.73 -32.25 47.95
C VAL A 27 35.94 -33.56 47.97
N LEU A 28 34.94 -33.70 47.10
CA LEU A 28 34.02 -34.82 47.03
C LEU A 28 34.06 -35.42 45.62
N TYR A 29 34.24 -36.74 45.51
CA TYR A 29 34.24 -37.47 44.23
C TYR A 29 33.17 -38.57 44.26
N GLY A 30 32.23 -38.56 43.31
CA GLY A 30 31.19 -39.58 43.12
C GLY A 30 31.74 -40.87 42.48
N TYR A 31 32.32 -40.72 41.29
CA TYR A 31 32.87 -41.75 40.39
C TYR A 31 31.90 -42.31 39.36
N ILE A 32 31.15 -43.37 39.68
CA ILE A 32 30.23 -44.04 38.75
C ILE A 32 28.93 -44.26 39.50
N GLY A 33 27.81 -44.08 38.82
CA GLY A 33 26.47 -44.25 39.37
C GLY A 33 25.84 -42.90 39.69
N MET A 34 24.52 -42.91 39.89
CA MET A 34 23.75 -41.67 40.09
C MET A 34 23.97 -41.14 41.51
N ASP A 35 24.85 -40.16 41.65
CA ASP A 35 25.33 -39.65 42.93
C ASP A 35 24.65 -38.34 43.35
N GLU A 36 24.40 -38.19 44.65
CA GLU A 36 23.97 -36.92 45.26
C GLU A 36 25.11 -36.33 46.10
N ILE A 37 25.64 -35.18 45.70
CA ILE A 37 26.83 -34.56 46.31
C ILE A 37 26.50 -33.15 46.82
N PHE A 38 26.73 -32.91 48.12
CA PHE A 38 26.45 -31.62 48.78
C PHE A 38 27.72 -31.03 49.43
N GLY A 39 28.10 -29.80 49.08
CA GLY A 39 29.24 -29.05 49.65
C GLY A 39 28.96 -28.47 51.03
N GLU A 40 27.81 -27.78 51.17
CA GLU A 40 27.34 -27.04 52.35
C GLU A 40 27.97 -25.63 52.47
N ASP A 41 28.57 -25.24 53.61
CA ASP A 41 29.38 -24.01 53.62
C ASP A 41 30.80 -24.37 53.20
N GLY A 42 31.44 -23.60 52.35
CA GLY A 42 32.72 -24.10 51.89
C GLY A 42 33.47 -23.22 50.96
N ARG A 43 34.31 -23.85 50.16
CA ARG A 43 34.81 -23.40 48.86
C ARG A 43 35.36 -24.71 48.34
N ASP A 44 34.44 -25.47 47.78
CA ASP A 44 34.44 -26.90 47.66
C ASP A 44 34.68 -27.30 46.22
N LEU A 45 35.16 -28.52 46.03
CA LEU A 45 35.28 -29.15 44.73
C LEU A 45 34.41 -30.41 44.75
N LEU A 46 33.36 -30.41 43.94
CA LEU A 46 32.44 -31.52 43.75
C LEU A 46 32.67 -32.09 42.35
N VAL A 47 32.82 -33.40 42.26
CA VAL A 47 33.00 -34.12 40.99
C VAL A 47 32.01 -35.28 40.97
N GLY A 48 31.04 -35.26 40.06
CA GLY A 48 30.07 -36.32 39.83
C GLY A 48 30.75 -37.56 39.28
N GLY A 49 31.04 -37.55 37.98
CA GLY A 49 31.82 -38.57 37.30
C GLY A 49 31.12 -39.08 36.06
N ALA A 50 30.40 -40.19 36.18
CA ALA A 50 29.72 -40.83 35.07
C ALA A 50 28.34 -41.30 35.53
N ASP A 51 27.38 -41.27 34.61
CA ASP A 51 25.94 -41.42 34.87
C ASP A 51 25.33 -40.14 35.51
N ASP A 52 24.01 -39.99 35.43
CA ASP A 52 23.28 -38.78 35.84
C ASP A 52 23.45 -38.43 37.34
N ASP A 53 24.13 -37.33 37.64
CA ASP A 53 24.50 -36.88 38.97
C ASP A 53 23.72 -35.62 39.42
N THR A 54 23.67 -35.37 40.72
CA THR A 54 23.14 -34.12 41.29
C THR A 54 24.11 -33.50 42.30
N LEU A 55 24.63 -32.31 41.98
CA LEU A 55 25.63 -31.58 42.75
C LEU A 55 25.03 -30.27 43.28
N SER A 56 25.32 -29.93 44.55
CA SER A 56 24.94 -28.66 45.18
C SER A 56 26.12 -28.10 45.98
N GLY A 57 26.59 -26.90 45.59
CA GLY A 57 27.72 -26.19 46.20
C GLY A 57 27.39 -25.66 47.59
N GLY A 58 26.45 -24.71 47.64
CA GLY A 58 25.92 -24.16 48.88
C GLY A 58 26.35 -22.71 49.09
N LEU A 59 27.17 -22.44 50.11
CA LEU A 59 27.65 -21.09 50.38
C LEU A 59 29.11 -20.91 49.99
N LEU A 60 29.42 -19.72 49.45
CA LEU A 60 30.74 -19.26 48.98
C LEU A 60 31.15 -19.94 47.67
N GLY A 61 32.17 -19.40 47.00
CA GLY A 61 32.58 -19.89 45.67
C GLY A 61 33.12 -21.32 45.61
N ASP A 62 32.36 -22.19 44.95
CA ASP A 62 32.57 -23.62 44.76
C ASP A 62 32.94 -23.97 43.30
N THR A 63 33.34 -25.23 43.07
CA THR A 63 33.58 -25.78 41.73
C THR A 63 32.86 -27.11 41.61
N LEU A 64 31.92 -27.20 40.68
CA LEU A 64 31.07 -28.37 40.42
C LEU A 64 31.40 -28.89 39.01
N LEU A 65 31.74 -30.17 38.91
CA LEU A 65 32.03 -30.84 37.65
C LEU A 65 31.08 -32.05 37.53
N GLY A 66 30.17 -32.04 36.54
CA GLY A 66 29.22 -33.12 36.26
C GLY A 66 29.93 -34.36 35.73
N GLY A 67 30.33 -34.34 34.46
CA GLY A 67 31.08 -35.40 33.82
C GLY A 67 30.36 -35.97 32.61
N ASP A 68 30.23 -37.29 32.54
CA ASP A 68 29.42 -37.95 31.50
C ASP A 68 28.01 -38.22 32.09
N GLY A 69 26.92 -37.82 31.43
CA GLY A 69 25.55 -38.09 31.90
C GLY A 69 24.66 -36.86 31.83
N ASP A 70 23.34 -37.01 32.02
CA ASP A 70 22.44 -35.86 32.10
C ASP A 70 22.47 -35.31 33.55
N ASP A 71 23.36 -34.36 33.86
CA ASP A 71 23.66 -33.90 35.23
C ASP A 71 22.83 -32.68 35.67
N VAL A 72 22.70 -32.49 37.00
CA VAL A 72 22.10 -31.29 37.62
C VAL A 72 23.08 -30.63 38.59
N LEU A 73 23.51 -29.41 38.29
CA LEU A 73 24.48 -28.65 39.08
C LEU A 73 23.84 -27.37 39.63
N LEU A 74 23.92 -27.17 40.95
CA LEU A 74 23.38 -26.00 41.66
C LEU A 74 24.51 -25.28 42.44
N GLY A 75 24.88 -24.06 42.03
CA GLY A 75 25.87 -23.23 42.73
C GLY A 75 25.33 -22.68 44.07
N GLU A 76 24.12 -22.12 44.02
CA GLU A 76 23.38 -21.45 45.09
C GLU A 76 23.84 -20.03 45.41
N ALA A 77 24.84 -19.84 46.27
CA ALA A 77 25.28 -18.50 46.66
C ALA A 77 26.79 -18.46 46.75
N GLY A 78 27.44 -17.74 45.85
CA GLY A 78 28.88 -17.87 45.73
C GLY A 78 29.35 -17.30 44.41
N ASN A 79 30.66 -17.33 44.21
CA ASN A 79 31.19 -17.12 42.86
C ASN A 79 31.63 -18.49 42.40
N ASP A 80 30.73 -19.19 41.75
CA ASP A 80 30.80 -20.61 41.47
C ASP A 80 31.27 -20.88 40.04
N LEU A 81 31.89 -22.04 39.85
CA LEU A 81 32.24 -22.58 38.53
C LEU A 81 31.51 -23.90 38.34
N LEU A 82 30.61 -23.97 37.36
CA LEU A 82 29.85 -25.16 37.01
C LEU A 82 30.26 -25.61 35.58
N GLU A 83 30.61 -26.88 35.43
CA GLU A 83 30.90 -27.53 34.14
C GLU A 83 30.06 -28.81 34.04
N GLY A 84 29.11 -28.85 33.10
CA GLY A 84 28.21 -29.97 32.86
C GLY A 84 28.97 -31.18 32.32
N GLY A 85 29.48 -31.06 31.11
CA GLY A 85 30.35 -32.06 30.49
C GLY A 85 29.75 -32.61 29.21
N ALA A 86 29.30 -33.86 29.22
CA ALA A 86 28.76 -34.52 28.04
C ALA A 86 27.36 -35.07 28.32
N ASP A 87 26.51 -35.04 27.29
CA ASP A 87 25.06 -35.29 27.35
C ASP A 87 24.31 -34.03 27.86
N ASN A 88 23.03 -34.10 28.23
CA ASN A 88 22.20 -32.89 28.39
C ASN A 88 22.11 -32.47 29.86
N ASP A 89 22.72 -31.34 30.19
CA ASP A 89 22.91 -30.90 31.56
C ASP A 89 21.98 -29.74 31.95
N ILE A 90 21.74 -29.59 33.26
CA ILE A 90 21.06 -28.43 33.85
C ILE A 90 21.99 -27.76 34.86
N LEU A 91 22.37 -26.51 34.59
CA LEU A 91 23.24 -25.71 35.44
C LEU A 91 22.48 -24.47 35.95
N ASP A 92 22.54 -24.22 37.26
CA ASP A 92 21.96 -23.04 37.92
C ASP A 92 23.02 -22.41 38.84
N GLY A 93 23.51 -21.21 38.48
CA GLY A 93 24.53 -20.47 39.22
C GLY A 93 23.99 -19.96 40.56
N GLY A 94 22.89 -19.21 40.50
CA GLY A 94 22.11 -18.80 41.66
C GLY A 94 22.30 -17.32 41.98
N ASN A 95 23.15 -16.97 42.94
CA ASN A 95 23.41 -15.58 43.32
C ASN A 95 24.91 -15.29 43.30
N ASP A 96 25.21 -14.01 43.09
CA ASP A 96 26.56 -13.46 42.92
C ASP A 96 27.10 -13.78 41.51
N ARG A 97 28.41 -13.77 41.27
CA ARG A 97 28.95 -13.86 39.89
C ARG A 97 29.48 -15.26 39.62
N ASP A 98 28.84 -15.96 38.69
CA ASP A 98 29.08 -17.36 38.38
C ASP A 98 29.66 -17.54 36.97
N THR A 99 30.22 -18.73 36.73
CA THR A 99 30.68 -19.18 35.42
C THR A 99 30.09 -20.56 35.14
N LEU A 100 29.31 -20.68 34.07
CA LEU A 100 28.62 -21.90 33.67
C LEU A 100 29.10 -22.34 32.28
N ILE A 101 29.43 -23.62 32.13
CA ILE A 101 29.86 -24.24 30.87
C ILE A 101 29.02 -25.50 30.66
N GLY A 102 28.21 -25.55 29.61
CA GLY A 102 27.36 -26.70 29.25
C GLY A 102 28.21 -27.89 28.82
N GLY A 103 28.82 -27.79 27.64
CA GLY A 103 29.76 -28.77 27.12
C GLY A 103 29.30 -29.37 25.80
N THR A 104 28.98 -30.66 25.76
CA THR A 104 28.40 -31.26 24.55
C THR A 104 27.03 -31.80 24.88
N GLY A 105 25.97 -31.32 24.25
CA GLY A 105 24.63 -31.66 24.70
C GLY A 105 23.58 -30.72 24.18
N ALA A 106 22.35 -30.85 24.65
CA ALA A 106 21.39 -29.76 24.56
C ALA A 106 21.17 -29.28 26.00
N ASP A 107 21.99 -28.34 26.42
CA ASP A 107 22.16 -27.94 27.81
C ASP A 107 21.23 -26.79 28.18
N ARG A 108 20.91 -26.70 29.47
CA ARG A 108 20.15 -25.58 30.04
C ARG A 108 20.96 -24.88 31.11
N LEU A 109 21.34 -23.64 30.85
CA LEU A 109 22.14 -22.80 31.75
C LEU A 109 21.30 -21.64 32.29
N ILE A 110 21.36 -21.40 33.60
CA ILE A 110 20.68 -20.30 34.29
C ILE A 110 21.72 -19.56 35.14
N GLY A 111 22.04 -18.31 34.81
CA GLY A 111 22.96 -17.46 35.57
C GLY A 111 22.38 -17.10 36.93
N GLY A 112 21.23 -16.42 36.91
CA GLY A 112 20.48 -16.06 38.10
C GLY A 112 20.68 -14.58 38.45
N ALA A 113 21.02 -14.28 39.71
CA ALA A 113 21.24 -12.91 40.15
C ALA A 113 22.74 -12.61 40.21
N GLY A 114 23.27 -11.81 39.30
CA GLY A 114 24.70 -11.84 39.11
C GLY A 114 25.26 -10.95 38.04
N ASN A 115 26.42 -11.36 37.55
CA ASN A 115 27.14 -10.76 36.44
C ASN A 115 27.90 -11.94 35.85
N ASP A 116 27.16 -12.80 35.18
CA ASP A 116 27.48 -14.20 34.99
C ASP A 116 28.10 -14.43 33.61
N ASP A 117 28.97 -15.43 33.52
CA ASP A 117 29.62 -15.84 32.27
C ASP A 117 29.08 -17.24 31.87
N LEU A 118 28.26 -17.33 30.82
CA LEU A 118 27.60 -18.56 30.35
C LEU A 118 28.12 -18.98 28.96
N SER A 119 28.46 -20.26 28.77
CA SER A 119 28.85 -20.86 27.48
C SER A 119 28.11 -22.18 27.25
N GLY A 120 27.30 -22.27 26.18
CA GLY A 120 26.61 -23.50 25.76
C GLY A 120 27.58 -24.57 25.25
N GLU A 121 28.42 -24.17 24.28
CA GLU A 121 29.43 -24.98 23.57
C GLU A 121 28.83 -25.77 22.40
N ASP A 122 28.91 -27.11 22.37
CA ASP A 122 28.42 -27.89 21.22
C ASP A 122 26.98 -28.38 21.48
N GLY A 123 26.03 -27.94 20.68
CA GLY A 123 24.67 -28.45 20.56
C GLY A 123 23.62 -27.35 20.66
N ASN A 124 22.35 -27.73 20.83
CA ASN A 124 21.25 -26.76 20.79
C ASN A 124 20.85 -26.41 22.22
N ASP A 125 21.43 -25.33 22.73
CA ASP A 125 21.41 -24.97 24.13
C ASP A 125 20.34 -23.94 24.45
N THR A 126 20.05 -23.80 25.74
CA THR A 126 19.21 -22.73 26.24
C THR A 126 19.88 -22.00 27.39
N LEU A 127 20.13 -20.71 27.20
CA LEU A 127 20.84 -19.85 28.16
C LEU A 127 19.92 -18.74 28.68
N PHE A 128 19.92 -18.53 30.00
CA PHE A 128 19.24 -17.42 30.67
C PHE A 128 20.24 -16.65 31.53
N GLY A 129 20.46 -15.36 31.25
CA GLY A 129 21.28 -14.48 32.11
C GLY A 129 20.54 -14.11 33.40
N ASP A 130 19.27 -13.75 33.27
CA ASP A 130 18.37 -13.28 34.33
C ASP A 130 18.71 -11.85 34.82
N ASP A 131 19.10 -11.65 36.09
CA ASP A 131 19.35 -10.31 36.65
C ASP A 131 20.87 -10.04 36.63
N GLY A 132 21.39 -9.15 35.78
CA GLY A 132 22.83 -8.93 35.78
C GLY A 132 23.38 -8.04 34.68
N ASN A 133 24.70 -8.00 34.55
CA ASN A 133 25.28 -7.69 33.24
C ASN A 133 26.08 -8.91 32.89
N ASP A 134 25.51 -9.72 32.01
CA ASP A 134 25.91 -11.08 31.76
C ASP A 134 26.65 -11.17 30.43
N THR A 135 27.42 -12.24 30.28
CA THR A 135 28.07 -12.59 29.01
C THR A 135 27.60 -13.98 28.63
N LEU A 136 26.86 -14.07 27.52
CA LEU A 136 26.22 -15.30 27.07
C LEU A 136 26.78 -15.68 25.70
N GLN A 137 27.18 -16.94 25.54
CA GLN A 137 27.70 -17.47 24.28
C GLN A 137 27.03 -18.82 23.96
N GLY A 138 26.26 -18.89 22.87
CA GLY A 138 25.67 -20.15 22.38
C GLY A 138 26.75 -21.10 21.88
N ASN A 139 27.57 -20.62 20.94
CA ASN A 139 28.60 -21.34 20.19
C ASN A 139 28.04 -22.13 19.01
N ALA A 140 27.93 -23.46 19.08
CA ALA A 140 27.66 -24.27 17.89
C ALA A 140 26.37 -25.06 18.01
N GLY A 141 25.35 -24.65 17.27
CA GLY A 141 24.03 -25.26 17.24
C GLY A 141 22.98 -24.18 17.02
N ASN A 142 21.71 -24.57 17.09
CA ASN A 142 20.62 -23.59 17.04
C ASN A 142 20.17 -23.33 18.48
N ASP A 143 20.60 -22.21 19.03
CA ASP A 143 20.50 -21.87 20.44
C ASP A 143 19.33 -20.92 20.73
N MET A 144 18.84 -20.98 21.97
CA MET A 144 17.88 -20.01 22.49
C MET A 144 18.51 -19.24 23.64
N ILE A 145 18.72 -17.93 23.47
CA ILE A 145 19.45 -17.10 24.42
C ILE A 145 18.57 -15.93 24.89
N ILE A 146 18.43 -15.79 26.21
CA ILE A 146 17.69 -14.68 26.83
C ILE A 146 18.61 -13.98 27.82
N GLY A 147 18.96 -12.71 27.55
CA GLY A 147 19.81 -11.88 28.41
C GLY A 147 19.14 -11.60 29.74
N GLY A 148 18.02 -10.86 29.70
CA GLY A 148 17.18 -10.63 30.86
C GLY A 148 17.14 -9.17 31.25
N THR A 149 17.63 -8.81 32.44
CA THR A 149 17.72 -7.41 32.86
C THR A 149 19.16 -7.00 33.07
N GLY A 150 19.48 -5.79 32.58
CA GLY A 150 20.79 -5.16 32.66
C GLY A 150 21.48 -5.21 31.31
N ALA A 151 22.71 -4.70 31.25
CA ALA A 151 23.36 -4.49 29.94
C ALA A 151 24.27 -5.67 29.62
N ASP A 152 23.79 -6.54 28.75
CA ASP A 152 24.34 -7.86 28.43
C ASP A 152 25.19 -7.86 27.15
N GLU A 153 26.11 -8.82 27.07
CA GLU A 153 26.90 -9.12 25.87
C GLU A 153 26.54 -10.54 25.40
N ILE A 154 25.89 -10.66 24.25
CA ILE A 154 25.35 -11.92 23.73
C ILE A 154 25.99 -12.25 22.38
N LEU A 155 26.44 -13.50 22.23
CA LEU A 155 26.94 -14.07 20.99
C LEU A 155 26.16 -15.37 20.69
N GLY A 156 25.41 -15.42 19.60
CA GLY A 156 24.71 -16.62 19.11
C GLY A 156 25.71 -17.69 18.70
N GLY A 157 26.40 -17.45 17.59
CA GLY A 157 27.54 -18.25 17.14
C GLY A 157 27.31 -18.88 15.78
N TRP A 158 27.19 -20.19 15.72
CA TRP A 158 27.03 -20.96 14.49
C TRP A 158 25.72 -21.73 14.52
N GLY A 159 24.81 -21.43 13.60
CA GLY A 159 23.50 -22.06 13.51
C GLY A 159 22.42 -20.99 13.46
N ASP A 160 21.17 -21.39 13.32
CA ASP A 160 20.07 -20.42 13.29
C ASP A 160 19.57 -20.20 14.72
N ASP A 161 19.90 -19.05 15.30
CA ASP A 161 19.71 -18.73 16.72
C ASP A 161 18.48 -17.85 16.99
N GLU A 162 17.88 -18.01 18.18
CA GLU A 162 16.81 -17.15 18.68
C GLU A 162 17.30 -16.39 19.93
N ILE A 163 17.42 -15.06 19.81
CA ILE A 163 18.04 -14.21 20.83
C ILE A 163 17.11 -13.08 21.27
N ASP A 164 16.93 -12.91 22.59
CA ASP A 164 16.25 -11.76 23.20
C ASP A 164 17.20 -11.09 24.21
N GLY A 165 17.58 -9.84 23.95
CA GLY A 165 18.44 -9.05 24.85
C GLY A 165 17.73 -8.76 26.18
N GLY A 166 16.45 -8.42 26.11
CA GLY A 166 15.62 -8.12 27.27
C GLY A 166 15.55 -6.62 27.58
N ALA A 167 16.05 -6.21 28.73
CA ALA A 167 15.91 -4.84 29.21
C ALA A 167 17.24 -4.20 29.54
N ASP A 168 17.35 -2.89 29.28
CA ASP A 168 18.57 -2.07 29.34
C ASP A 168 19.35 -2.13 28.02
N ASN A 169 20.66 -1.97 28.00
CA ASN A 169 21.39 -1.59 26.79
C ASN A 169 22.32 -2.73 26.36
N ASP A 170 21.89 -3.49 25.36
CA ASP A 170 22.52 -4.76 25.03
C ASP A 170 23.40 -4.68 23.78
N LEU A 171 24.39 -5.57 23.74
CA LEU A 171 25.25 -5.79 22.59
C LEU A 171 25.07 -7.24 22.13
N ILE A 172 24.50 -7.42 20.95
CA ILE A 172 24.09 -8.72 20.44
C ILE A 172 24.74 -8.99 19.08
N TYR A 173 25.28 -10.20 18.92
CA TYR A 173 25.79 -10.75 17.67
C TYR A 173 25.04 -12.05 17.36
N GLY A 174 24.38 -12.15 16.20
CA GLY A 174 23.83 -13.40 15.65
C GLY A 174 24.96 -14.34 15.21
N ASP A 175 25.90 -13.79 14.42
CA ASP A 175 27.07 -14.46 13.82
C ASP A 175 26.71 -15.25 12.52
N ASP A 176 27.05 -16.55 12.42
CA ASP A 176 26.84 -17.32 11.17
C ASP A 176 25.51 -18.09 11.27
N GLY A 177 24.49 -17.73 10.49
CA GLY A 177 23.16 -18.33 10.66
C GLY A 177 22.04 -17.51 10.04
N ALA A 178 20.83 -18.06 9.94
CA ALA A 178 19.64 -17.22 9.71
C ALA A 178 18.99 -16.91 11.07
N ASP A 179 19.39 -15.81 11.68
CA ASP A 179 19.11 -15.52 13.08
C ASP A 179 17.85 -14.69 13.28
N THR A 180 17.21 -14.87 14.44
CA THR A 180 16.10 -14.01 14.89
C THR A 180 16.49 -13.32 16.18
N VAL A 181 16.62 -12.00 16.14
CA VAL A 181 17.15 -11.21 17.26
C VAL A 181 16.20 -10.08 17.66
N TYR A 182 15.89 -10.00 18.95
CA TYR A 182 15.10 -8.95 19.56
C TYR A 182 15.95 -8.15 20.58
N GLY A 183 16.09 -6.84 20.37
CA GLY A 183 16.70 -5.91 21.35
C GLY A 183 15.79 -5.60 22.54
N SER A 184 14.47 -5.51 22.29
CA SER A 184 13.43 -5.31 23.30
C SER A 184 13.43 -3.90 23.93
N GLU A 185 13.68 -3.74 25.23
CA GLU A 185 13.66 -2.42 25.89
C GLU A 185 15.08 -1.88 26.04
N GLY A 186 15.51 -0.87 25.28
CA GLY A 186 16.93 -0.56 25.42
C GLY A 186 17.49 0.62 24.67
N LYS A 187 18.80 0.63 24.47
CA LYS A 187 19.36 1.25 23.27
C LYS A 187 20.41 0.24 22.87
N ASP A 188 20.03 -0.57 21.91
CA ASP A 188 20.67 -1.83 21.65
C ASP A 188 21.54 -1.71 20.41
N THR A 189 22.51 -2.59 20.31
CA THR A 189 23.36 -2.70 19.13
C THR A 189 23.37 -4.14 18.70
N ILE A 190 22.79 -4.40 17.52
CA ILE A 190 22.54 -5.74 17.01
C ILE A 190 23.29 -5.91 15.68
N TYR A 191 24.04 -7.00 15.56
CA TYR A 191 24.70 -7.43 14.33
C TYR A 191 24.19 -8.82 13.94
N GLY A 192 23.61 -8.96 12.74
CA GLY A 192 23.20 -10.26 12.16
C GLY A 192 24.43 -11.06 11.70
N ALA A 193 25.18 -10.47 10.76
CA ALA A 193 26.41 -10.97 10.13
C ALA A 193 26.19 -11.82 8.86
N ASP A 194 26.43 -13.13 8.87
CA ASP A 194 26.34 -13.95 7.63
C ASP A 194 25.03 -14.76 7.64
N GLY A 195 24.08 -14.47 6.75
CA GLY A 195 22.83 -15.21 6.57
C GLY A 195 21.63 -14.30 6.38
N ASP A 196 20.43 -14.87 6.23
CA ASP A 196 19.21 -14.09 6.00
C ASP A 196 18.55 -13.81 7.37
N ASP A 197 18.86 -12.67 7.99
CA ASP A 197 18.56 -12.38 9.39
C ASP A 197 17.26 -11.57 9.59
N SER A 198 16.65 -11.71 10.77
CA SER A 198 15.51 -10.93 11.23
C SER A 198 15.84 -10.18 12.52
N LEU A 199 16.08 -8.88 12.42
CA LEU A 199 16.51 -8.03 13.53
C LEU A 199 15.45 -7.00 13.93
N VAL A 200 15.12 -6.94 15.22
CA VAL A 200 14.14 -6.01 15.77
C VAL A 200 14.76 -5.21 16.92
N GLY A 201 14.83 -3.88 16.78
CA GLY A 201 15.38 -2.98 17.80
C GLY A 201 14.46 -2.91 19.02
N GLY A 202 13.25 -2.39 18.82
CA GLY A 202 12.22 -2.34 19.85
C GLY A 202 12.00 -0.91 20.33
N ALA A 203 12.30 -0.63 21.60
CA ALA A 203 12.05 0.68 22.18
C ALA A 203 13.34 1.49 22.34
N ARG A 204 13.25 2.77 21.95
CA ARG A 204 14.27 3.83 21.90
C ARG A 204 15.24 3.63 20.74
N SER A 205 16.29 4.47 20.70
CA SER A 205 17.20 4.60 19.55
C SER A 205 18.23 3.48 19.44
N ASP A 206 17.99 2.52 18.57
CA ASP A 206 18.78 1.32 18.35
C ASP A 206 19.71 1.42 17.13
N GLU A 207 20.68 0.51 17.05
CA GLU A 207 21.61 0.36 15.93
C GLU A 207 21.59 -1.08 15.42
N LEU A 208 21.06 -1.30 14.22
CA LEU A 208 20.87 -2.61 13.60
C LEU A 208 21.73 -2.73 12.35
N TYR A 209 22.48 -3.82 12.24
CA TYR A 209 23.33 -4.14 11.10
C TYR A 209 22.98 -5.56 10.62
N GLY A 210 22.42 -5.69 9.41
CA GLY A 210 22.09 -6.97 8.77
C GLY A 210 23.35 -7.77 8.47
N GLY A 211 24.02 -7.47 7.36
CA GLY A 211 25.29 -8.08 7.02
C GLY A 211 25.31 -8.59 5.59
N ASP A 212 25.81 -9.80 5.37
CA ASP A 212 25.74 -10.49 4.09
C ASP A 212 24.51 -11.42 4.08
N GLY A 213 23.50 -11.18 3.23
CA GLY A 213 22.28 -11.98 3.13
C GLY A 213 21.06 -11.12 2.84
N ASP A 214 19.90 -11.73 2.58
CA ASP A 214 18.67 -10.96 2.35
C ASP A 214 17.98 -10.69 3.70
N ASP A 215 18.27 -9.54 4.33
CA ASP A 215 17.92 -9.27 5.73
C ASP A 215 16.60 -8.51 5.92
N THR A 216 15.97 -8.67 7.08
CA THR A 216 14.83 -7.85 7.54
C THR A 216 15.16 -7.13 8.84
N LEU A 217 15.16 -5.79 8.81
CA LEU A 217 15.47 -4.93 9.95
C LEU A 217 14.27 -4.03 10.28
N ALA A 218 13.88 -4.00 11.56
CA ALA A 218 12.81 -3.12 12.06
C ALA A 218 13.27 -2.33 13.31
N GLY A 219 13.26 -1.00 13.22
CA GLY A 219 13.60 -0.09 14.32
C GLY A 219 12.50 0.00 15.37
N HIS A 220 11.27 0.28 14.92
CA HIS A 220 10.08 0.55 15.74
C HIS A 220 10.10 1.92 16.45
N ASP A 221 10.15 1.94 17.79
CA ASP A 221 9.90 3.14 18.59
C ASP A 221 11.22 3.86 18.87
N GLY A 222 11.80 4.61 17.95
CA GLY A 222 13.14 5.13 18.20
C GLY A 222 13.62 6.07 17.13
N GLY A 223 14.71 6.80 17.40
CA GLY A 223 15.45 7.39 16.29
C GLY A 223 16.60 6.44 15.97
N ASP A 224 16.40 5.57 15.01
CA ASP A 224 17.14 4.33 14.79
C ASP A 224 18.12 4.46 13.63
N LEU A 225 19.15 3.60 13.65
CA LEU A 225 20.07 3.41 12.52
C LEU A 225 19.95 1.97 12.04
N LEU A 226 19.48 1.80 10.80
CA LEU A 226 19.36 0.50 10.15
C LEU A 226 20.32 0.43 8.96
N VAL A 227 21.13 -0.62 8.89
CA VAL A 227 22.12 -0.84 7.82
C VAL A 227 22.02 -2.27 7.30
N GLY A 228 21.53 -2.45 6.07
CA GLY A 228 21.41 -3.76 5.42
C GLY A 228 22.78 -4.37 5.07
N ASN A 229 23.61 -3.59 4.37
CA ASN A 229 24.92 -3.95 3.80
C ASN A 229 24.86 -4.70 2.47
N GLY A 230 24.69 -6.02 2.43
CA GLY A 230 24.83 -6.76 1.18
C GLY A 230 23.75 -7.82 1.02
N GLY A 231 22.91 -7.70 0.00
CA GLY A 231 21.79 -8.60 -0.22
C GLY A 231 20.59 -7.85 -0.79
N ARG A 232 19.40 -8.42 -0.70
CA ARG A 232 18.16 -7.66 -0.90
C ARG A 232 17.51 -7.46 0.45
N ASP A 233 17.63 -6.25 0.98
CA ASP A 233 17.23 -5.98 2.36
C ASP A 233 15.88 -5.26 2.45
N LEU A 234 15.14 -5.53 3.53
CA LEU A 234 13.96 -4.79 3.95
C LEU A 234 14.25 -4.02 5.24
N LEU A 235 14.24 -2.69 5.17
CA LEU A 235 14.48 -1.81 6.30
C LEU A 235 13.22 -0.99 6.62
N LEU A 236 12.75 -1.09 7.87
CA LEU A 236 11.57 -0.40 8.40
C LEU A 236 11.97 0.50 9.57
N GLY A 237 11.87 1.83 9.40
CA GLY A 237 12.19 2.82 10.41
C GLY A 237 11.18 2.84 11.56
N GLY A 238 10.03 3.46 11.32
CA GLY A 238 8.96 3.61 12.31
C GLY A 238 8.43 5.04 12.35
N ASP A 239 7.79 5.46 13.44
CA ASP A 239 7.14 6.78 13.52
C ASP A 239 8.11 7.95 13.86
N ASN A 240 9.41 7.70 13.94
CA ASN A 240 10.39 8.63 14.50
C ASN A 240 11.55 8.88 13.53
N PRO A 241 12.34 9.96 13.72
CA PRO A 241 13.37 10.31 12.75
C PRO A 241 14.49 9.26 12.68
N ASP A 242 14.54 8.54 11.57
CA ASP A 242 15.40 7.38 11.35
C ASP A 242 16.46 7.60 10.27
N GLU A 243 17.51 6.78 10.32
CA GLU A 243 18.52 6.69 9.27
C GLU A 243 18.61 5.26 8.72
N LEU A 244 18.22 5.10 7.46
CA LEU A 244 18.19 3.80 6.77
C LEU A 244 19.22 3.77 5.64
N ARG A 245 19.96 2.66 5.55
CA ARG A 245 21.00 2.43 4.54
C ARG A 245 20.88 1.02 3.98
N GLY A 246 20.47 0.88 2.72
CA GLY A 246 20.35 -0.40 2.01
C GLY A 246 21.70 -1.06 1.85
N GLY A 247 22.49 -0.63 0.86
CA GLY A 247 23.85 -1.12 0.68
C GLY A 247 24.13 -1.57 -0.75
N ASP A 248 24.65 -2.78 -0.92
CA ASP A 248 24.76 -3.44 -2.22
C ASP A 248 23.55 -4.35 -2.37
N GLY A 249 22.67 -4.11 -3.35
CA GLY A 249 21.41 -4.84 -3.32
C GLY A 249 20.38 -4.41 -4.33
N ALA A 250 19.13 -4.65 -3.99
CA ALA A 250 17.96 -4.06 -4.64
C ALA A 250 16.94 -3.91 -3.52
N ASP A 251 17.17 -2.89 -2.70
CA ASP A 251 16.69 -2.83 -1.32
C ASP A 251 15.35 -2.10 -1.22
N THR A 252 14.61 -2.36 -0.14
CA THR A 252 13.37 -1.66 0.19
C THR A 252 13.53 -0.93 1.52
N LEU A 253 13.50 0.41 1.47
CA LEU A 253 13.63 1.28 2.63
C LEU A 253 12.33 2.04 2.86
N ARG A 254 11.78 1.97 4.08
CA ARG A 254 10.59 2.72 4.51
C ARG A 254 10.89 3.51 5.77
N GLY A 255 10.81 4.84 5.68
CA GLY A 255 10.91 5.74 6.83
C GLY A 255 9.67 5.67 7.71
N ASP A 256 8.49 5.61 7.09
CA ASP A 256 7.16 5.67 7.70
C ASP A 256 6.81 7.07 8.24
N GLY A 257 7.11 7.39 9.50
CA GLY A 257 6.77 8.68 10.09
C GLY A 257 7.99 9.40 10.66
N GLY A 258 7.96 10.74 10.62
CA GLY A 258 9.10 11.55 11.05
C GLY A 258 9.98 12.01 9.89
N PRO A 259 10.93 12.93 10.14
CA PRO A 259 11.86 13.39 9.11
C PRO A 259 13.05 12.43 8.97
N ASP A 260 13.04 11.64 7.90
CA ASP A 260 13.94 10.50 7.74
C ASP A 260 15.07 10.73 6.73
N LEU A 261 16.08 9.87 6.84
CA LEU A 261 17.25 9.86 5.97
C LEU A 261 17.46 8.48 5.35
N LEU A 262 17.13 8.36 4.07
CA LEU A 262 17.19 7.09 3.33
C LEU A 262 18.31 7.13 2.28
N TYR A 263 19.16 6.10 2.30
CA TYR A 263 20.18 5.85 1.28
C TYR A 263 20.03 4.44 0.70
N GLY A 264 19.59 4.30 -0.54
CA GLY A 264 19.57 3.01 -1.26
C GLY A 264 20.99 2.48 -1.46
N GLN A 265 21.86 3.33 -2.00
CA GLN A 265 23.25 3.06 -2.38
C GLN A 265 23.36 2.32 -3.72
N ASN A 266 23.95 1.12 -3.80
CA ASN A 266 24.17 0.44 -5.07
C ASN A 266 23.04 -0.58 -5.28
N GLY A 267 22.33 -0.51 -6.38
CA GLY A 267 21.18 -1.39 -6.57
C GLY A 267 20.08 -0.68 -7.31
N ASP A 268 19.09 -1.41 -7.81
CA ASP A 268 17.84 -0.77 -8.23
C ASP A 268 16.92 -0.76 -6.99
N ASP A 269 16.87 0.36 -6.26
CA ASP A 269 16.30 0.43 -4.91
C ASP A 269 14.89 1.08 -4.87
N PHE A 270 14.10 0.73 -3.86
CA PHE A 270 12.84 1.40 -3.53
C PHE A 270 12.94 2.15 -2.21
N LEU A 271 12.69 3.46 -2.23
CA LEU A 271 12.74 4.34 -1.07
C LEU A 271 11.39 5.06 -0.87
N ALA A 272 10.80 4.91 0.31
CA ALA A 272 9.60 5.65 0.72
C ALA A 272 9.88 6.44 2.01
N GLY A 273 9.80 7.78 1.96
CA GLY A 273 9.94 8.67 3.11
C GLY A 273 8.76 8.54 4.06
N GLY A 274 7.56 8.89 3.58
CA GLY A 274 6.32 8.77 4.35
C GLY A 274 5.87 10.14 4.89
N ASP A 275 5.52 10.22 6.17
CA ASP A 275 5.09 11.46 6.82
C ASP A 275 6.29 12.22 7.39
N GLY A 276 6.76 13.29 6.74
CA GLY A 276 8.06 13.82 7.15
C GLY A 276 8.55 15.06 6.45
N HIS A 277 9.84 15.28 6.55
CA HIS A 277 10.58 16.22 5.71
C HIS A 277 11.85 15.46 5.36
N ASP A 278 11.74 14.64 4.33
CA ASP A 278 12.60 13.49 4.17
C ASP A 278 13.71 13.77 3.15
N LEU A 279 14.81 13.05 3.33
CA LEU A 279 15.95 13.11 2.43
C LEU A 279 16.22 11.72 1.87
N LEU A 280 15.91 11.56 0.58
CA LEU A 280 16.05 10.29 -0.14
C LEU A 280 17.19 10.38 -1.15
N HIS A 281 18.09 9.41 -1.08
CA HIS A 281 19.18 9.23 -2.03
C HIS A 281 19.12 7.80 -2.60
N GLY A 282 18.75 7.66 -3.88
CA GLY A 282 18.78 6.38 -4.60
C GLY A 282 20.22 5.87 -4.71
N GLY A 283 20.99 6.46 -5.61
CA GLY A 283 22.42 6.15 -5.77
C GLY A 283 22.72 5.64 -7.17
N PRO A 284 23.65 4.71 -7.35
CA PRO A 284 23.80 4.03 -8.64
C PRO A 284 22.78 2.92 -8.84
N GLY A 285 21.90 3.07 -9.83
CA GLY A 285 20.78 2.16 -10.06
C GLY A 285 19.66 2.82 -10.83
N ASN A 286 18.65 2.06 -11.25
CA ASN A 286 17.36 2.66 -11.64
C ASN A 286 16.46 2.62 -10.40
N ASP A 287 16.40 3.74 -9.70
CA ASP A 287 15.79 3.80 -8.37
C ASP A 287 14.35 4.32 -8.44
N GLU A 288 13.51 3.87 -7.50
CA GLU A 288 12.19 4.44 -7.24
C GLU A 288 12.19 5.16 -5.89
N GLY A 289 11.85 6.45 -5.89
CA GLY A 289 11.82 7.29 -4.68
C GLY A 289 10.51 8.03 -4.50
N ARG A 290 9.92 7.94 -3.30
CA ARG A 290 8.67 8.61 -2.92
C ARG A 290 8.87 9.45 -1.66
N GLY A 291 8.64 10.77 -1.77
CA GLY A 291 8.72 11.70 -0.64
C GLY A 291 7.61 11.43 0.38
N GLY A 292 6.36 11.60 -0.06
CA GLY A 292 5.18 11.37 0.77
C GLY A 292 4.57 12.70 1.21
N ASN A 293 4.25 12.83 2.49
CA ASN A 293 3.76 14.09 3.05
C ASN A 293 4.92 14.89 3.61
N GLY A 294 5.19 16.09 3.09
CA GLY A 294 6.36 16.78 3.58
C GLY A 294 6.81 18.01 2.82
N ASN A 295 8.12 18.24 2.83
CA ASN A 295 8.81 19.17 1.93
C ASN A 295 10.13 18.46 1.71
N ASP A 296 10.13 17.56 0.76
CA ASP A 296 11.09 16.47 0.72
C ASP A 296 12.19 16.80 -0.28
N SER A 297 13.29 16.06 -0.16
CA SER A 297 14.44 16.22 -1.04
C SER A 297 14.86 14.86 -1.60
N LEU A 298 14.60 14.67 -2.89
CA LEU A 298 14.82 13.41 -3.59
C LEU A 298 15.97 13.55 -4.60
N PHE A 299 16.87 12.57 -4.60
CA PHE A 299 18.04 12.52 -5.47
C PHE A 299 18.23 11.11 -6.05
N GLY A 300 18.04 10.95 -7.36
CA GLY A 300 18.24 9.67 -8.06
C GLY A 300 19.73 9.33 -8.25
N HIS A 301 20.52 10.32 -8.66
CA HIS A 301 21.95 10.26 -9.00
C HIS A 301 22.26 9.64 -10.36
N SER A 302 22.37 8.32 -10.51
CA SER A 302 22.77 7.74 -11.80
C SER A 302 22.02 6.48 -12.15
N GLY A 303 21.45 6.45 -13.36
CA GLY A 303 20.53 5.44 -13.84
C GLY A 303 19.22 6.12 -14.23
N ASN A 304 18.21 5.36 -14.64
CA ASN A 304 16.94 5.95 -15.09
C ASN A 304 15.95 5.90 -13.93
N ASP A 305 15.81 7.01 -13.21
CA ASP A 305 15.13 7.04 -11.93
C ASP A 305 13.66 7.46 -12.05
N ILE A 306 12.81 6.98 -11.14
CA ILE A 306 11.41 7.40 -10.98
C ILE A 306 11.24 8.05 -9.61
N LEU A 307 11.06 9.36 -9.59
CA LEU A 307 11.00 10.13 -8.33
C LEU A 307 9.70 10.93 -8.23
N SER A 308 9.04 10.85 -7.06
CA SER A 308 7.75 11.51 -6.78
C SER A 308 7.79 12.26 -5.44
N GLY A 309 7.45 13.55 -5.46
CA GLY A 309 7.35 14.39 -4.27
C GLY A 309 6.07 14.14 -3.47
N HIS A 310 4.94 13.97 -4.15
CA HIS A 310 3.59 13.91 -3.59
C HIS A 310 3.16 15.22 -2.92
N ALA A 311 2.90 15.24 -1.61
CA ALA A 311 2.38 16.42 -0.94
C ALA A 311 3.50 17.24 -0.32
N GLY A 312 3.67 18.48 -0.75
CA GLY A 312 4.77 19.26 -0.20
C GLY A 312 5.20 20.41 -1.08
N ARG A 313 6.31 21.06 -0.69
CA ARG A 313 7.09 21.82 -1.67
C ARG A 313 8.42 21.13 -1.81
N ASP A 314 8.55 20.35 -2.85
CA ASP A 314 9.59 19.35 -2.93
C ASP A 314 10.73 19.80 -3.82
N PHE A 315 11.89 19.22 -3.55
CA PHE A 315 13.09 19.39 -4.35
C PHE A 315 13.50 18.04 -4.92
N ILE A 316 13.40 17.89 -6.24
CA ILE A 316 13.64 16.62 -6.91
C ILE A 316 14.74 16.78 -7.97
N THR A 317 15.75 15.94 -7.91
CA THR A 317 16.80 15.85 -8.95
C THR A 317 16.94 14.40 -9.43
N GLY A 318 16.78 14.16 -10.73
CA GLY A 318 17.02 12.86 -11.37
C GLY A 318 18.51 12.55 -11.34
N GLY A 319 19.28 13.11 -12.28
CA GLY A 319 20.73 12.98 -12.28
C GLY A 319 21.27 12.65 -13.67
N ASP A 320 22.12 11.62 -13.77
CA ASP A 320 22.57 11.09 -15.06
C ASP A 320 21.65 9.93 -15.47
N GLY A 321 20.90 10.04 -16.58
CA GLY A 321 19.96 9.00 -17.02
C GLY A 321 18.76 9.59 -17.73
N ASP A 322 17.88 8.74 -18.26
CA ASP A 322 16.59 9.18 -18.80
C ASP A 322 15.54 9.09 -17.66
N ASP A 323 15.36 10.18 -16.90
CA ASP A 323 14.62 10.19 -15.62
C ASP A 323 13.14 10.57 -15.75
N THR A 324 12.31 10.15 -14.80
CA THR A 324 10.90 10.56 -14.66
C THR A 324 10.65 11.20 -13.29
N LEU A 325 10.32 12.50 -13.29
CA LEU A 325 10.16 13.29 -12.06
C LEU A 325 8.74 13.83 -11.92
N ARG A 326 8.14 13.69 -10.74
CA ARG A 326 6.78 14.16 -10.41
C ARG A 326 6.80 15.06 -9.18
N GLY A 327 6.38 16.31 -9.33
CA GLY A 327 6.34 17.28 -8.24
C GLY A 327 5.23 16.99 -7.23
N GLY A 328 4.03 16.73 -7.75
CA GLY A 328 2.85 16.47 -6.96
C GLY A 328 2.04 17.73 -6.69
N THR A 329 1.82 18.07 -5.42
CA THR A 329 0.99 19.21 -5.01
C THR A 329 1.83 20.43 -4.60
N GLU A 330 1.16 21.57 -4.40
CA GLU A 330 1.78 22.87 -4.10
C GLU A 330 2.82 23.40 -5.11
N ARG A 331 4.10 23.51 -4.74
CA ARG A 331 5.08 24.24 -5.54
C ARG A 331 6.44 23.58 -5.39
N ASP A 332 6.86 22.97 -6.49
CA ASP A 332 8.03 22.13 -6.49
C ASP A 332 9.14 22.69 -7.35
N GLU A 333 10.34 22.16 -7.13
CA GLU A 333 11.51 22.39 -7.95
C GLU A 333 12.02 21.05 -8.51
N LEU A 334 11.88 20.86 -9.83
CA LEU A 334 12.27 19.64 -10.51
C LEU A 334 13.47 19.90 -11.42
N ARG A 335 14.47 19.02 -11.35
CA ARG A 335 15.69 19.08 -12.16
C ARG A 335 15.96 17.72 -12.79
N GLY A 336 15.78 17.61 -14.10
CA GLY A 336 16.04 16.37 -14.87
C GLY A 336 17.49 15.93 -14.73
N GLY A 337 18.39 16.66 -15.40
CA GLY A 337 19.82 16.42 -15.26
C GLY A 337 20.46 16.17 -16.62
N ALA A 338 21.06 15.01 -16.83
CA ALA A 338 21.68 14.64 -18.09
C ALA A 338 20.99 13.42 -18.69
N GLY A 339 20.25 13.60 -19.78
CA GLY A 339 19.60 12.50 -20.50
C GLY A 339 18.36 12.95 -21.23
N ARG A 340 17.29 12.17 -21.22
CA ARG A 340 16.01 12.55 -21.83
C ARG A 340 14.95 12.44 -20.77
N ASP A 341 14.75 13.53 -20.06
CA ASP A 341 13.98 13.52 -18.84
C ASP A 341 12.52 13.88 -19.10
N VAL A 342 11.62 13.37 -18.26
CA VAL A 342 10.20 13.74 -18.26
C VAL A 342 9.85 14.38 -16.92
N LEU A 343 9.45 15.65 -16.95
CA LEU A 343 9.16 16.44 -15.76
C LEU A 343 7.66 16.76 -15.70
N TYR A 344 6.98 16.18 -14.72
CA TYR A 344 5.58 16.45 -14.39
C TYR A 344 5.52 17.49 -13.28
N GLY A 345 5.12 18.72 -13.65
CA GLY A 345 4.98 19.80 -12.66
C GLY A 345 3.91 19.52 -11.61
N GLY A 346 2.84 18.79 -11.96
CA GLY A 346 1.73 18.55 -11.04
C GLY A 346 0.86 19.79 -10.84
N ALA A 347 0.30 19.96 -9.64
CA ALA A 347 -0.50 21.14 -9.30
C ALA A 347 0.40 22.35 -8.96
N GLY A 348 -0.21 23.54 -8.94
CA GLY A 348 0.43 24.78 -8.52
C GLY A 348 1.45 25.35 -9.50
N VAL A 349 2.45 26.11 -9.01
CA VAL A 349 3.32 26.96 -9.85
C VAL A 349 4.79 26.56 -9.70
N ASN A 350 5.21 25.63 -10.55
CA ASN A 350 6.45 24.87 -10.36
C ASN A 350 7.65 25.51 -11.06
N ASP A 351 8.86 25.25 -10.52
CA ASP A 351 10.13 25.63 -11.14
C ASP A 351 10.75 24.38 -11.82
N LEU A 352 10.79 24.36 -13.15
CA LEU A 352 11.24 23.20 -13.94
C LEU A 352 12.57 23.49 -14.66
N TYR A 353 13.50 22.55 -14.58
CA TYR A 353 14.81 22.58 -15.23
C TYR A 353 15.07 21.24 -15.94
N GLY A 354 15.14 21.22 -17.27
CA GLY A 354 15.52 20.01 -18.01
C GLY A 354 17.02 19.72 -17.87
N ASN A 355 17.82 20.79 -17.90
CA ASN A 355 19.27 20.81 -17.97
C ASN A 355 19.83 20.31 -19.31
N GLY A 356 20.34 19.09 -19.37
CA GLY A 356 21.11 18.60 -20.51
C GLY A 356 20.43 17.44 -21.21
N GLY A 357 20.05 17.65 -22.47
CA GLY A 357 19.54 16.58 -23.32
C GLY A 357 18.19 16.94 -23.92
N ALA A 358 17.36 15.96 -24.26
CA ALA A 358 16.12 16.22 -24.99
C ALA A 358 14.92 15.95 -24.09
N ASP A 359 14.50 16.99 -23.38
CA ASP A 359 13.60 16.85 -22.23
C ASP A 359 12.14 17.13 -22.58
N THR A 360 11.22 16.53 -21.83
CA THR A 360 9.78 16.72 -21.99
C THR A 360 9.18 17.33 -20.73
N PHE A 361 8.59 18.51 -20.87
CA PHE A 361 7.87 19.21 -19.80
C PHE A 361 6.38 18.93 -19.94
N VAL A 362 5.81 18.26 -18.94
CA VAL A 362 4.38 17.97 -18.85
C VAL A 362 3.74 18.97 -17.88
N LEU A 363 2.96 19.89 -18.44
CA LEU A 363 2.35 20.98 -17.70
C LEU A 363 1.07 20.51 -17.00
N GLY A 364 0.91 20.88 -15.73
CA GLY A 364 -0.24 20.52 -14.91
C GLY A 364 -1.19 21.68 -14.61
N ALA A 365 -1.88 21.60 -13.46
CA ALA A 365 -2.85 22.60 -13.04
C ALA A 365 -2.13 23.81 -12.40
N GLY A 366 -1.84 24.81 -13.22
CA GLY A 366 -1.18 26.04 -12.79
C GLY A 366 -0.34 26.65 -13.88
N SER A 367 0.51 27.61 -13.53
CA SER A 367 1.28 28.39 -14.50
C SER A 367 2.78 28.20 -14.25
N ASP A 368 3.30 27.05 -14.68
CA ASP A 368 4.67 26.62 -14.42
C ASP A 368 5.73 27.54 -15.05
N ILE A 369 6.94 27.47 -14.53
CA ILE A 369 8.10 28.25 -14.98
C ILE A 369 9.20 27.30 -15.43
N ILE A 370 9.51 27.32 -16.73
CA ILE A 370 10.61 26.53 -17.31
C ILE A 370 11.83 27.44 -17.50
N TYR A 371 12.97 27.07 -16.91
CA TYR A 371 14.13 27.96 -16.82
C TYR A 371 15.11 27.90 -17.98
N ASP A 372 15.21 26.75 -18.65
CA ASP A 372 16.29 26.43 -19.59
C ASP A 372 15.85 25.82 -20.92
N PHE A 373 14.55 25.88 -21.24
CA PHE A 373 13.97 25.35 -22.48
C PHE A 373 14.78 25.66 -23.75
N ASP A 374 15.24 24.61 -24.44
CA ASP A 374 16.12 24.67 -25.61
C ASP A 374 15.68 23.72 -26.73
N THR A 375 15.00 24.27 -27.73
CA THR A 375 14.56 23.52 -28.92
C THR A 375 15.72 22.99 -29.78
N ASP A 376 16.94 23.53 -29.64
CA ASP A 376 18.12 22.99 -30.34
C ASP A 376 18.63 21.70 -29.69
N GLN A 377 18.38 21.49 -28.39
CA GLN A 377 18.71 20.25 -27.68
C GLN A 377 17.61 19.19 -27.85
N GLY A 378 16.38 19.62 -28.14
CA GLY A 378 15.26 18.75 -28.49
C GLY A 378 14.09 18.85 -27.52
N ASP A 379 14.12 19.83 -26.62
CA ASP A 379 13.11 20.03 -25.57
C ASP A 379 11.71 20.21 -26.14
N ARG A 380 10.73 19.68 -25.39
CA ARG A 380 9.32 19.68 -25.77
C ARG A 380 8.42 20.05 -24.60
N ILE A 381 7.33 20.72 -24.92
CA ILE A 381 6.19 20.90 -24.02
C ILE A 381 5.08 19.98 -24.51
N ASP A 382 4.61 19.06 -23.66
CA ASP A 382 3.44 18.25 -23.99
C ASP A 382 2.14 19.01 -23.67
N LEU A 383 1.31 19.17 -24.69
CA LEU A 383 0.02 19.85 -24.62
C LEU A 383 -1.16 18.89 -24.78
N GLY A 384 -0.93 17.58 -24.97
CA GLY A 384 -1.97 16.62 -25.31
C GLY A 384 -3.15 16.58 -24.33
N LYS A 385 -2.89 16.79 -23.04
CA LYS A 385 -3.92 16.84 -21.97
C LYS A 385 -4.57 18.21 -21.78
N LEU A 386 -4.02 19.28 -22.37
CA LEU A 386 -4.37 20.68 -22.10
C LEU A 386 -5.24 21.35 -23.18
N LEU A 387 -5.51 20.68 -24.31
CA LEU A 387 -6.29 21.25 -25.42
C LEU A 387 -7.70 20.63 -25.51
N PRO A 388 -8.65 21.02 -24.66
CA PRO A 388 -9.99 20.44 -24.65
C PRO A 388 -10.71 20.66 -25.99
N GLY A 389 -11.00 19.57 -26.70
CA GLY A 389 -11.76 19.59 -27.94
C GLY A 389 -10.96 19.93 -29.20
N PHE A 390 -9.62 19.92 -29.11
CA PHE A 390 -8.73 20.02 -30.26
C PHE A 390 -8.71 18.70 -31.04
N ASP A 391 -9.06 18.75 -32.33
CA ASP A 391 -8.92 17.64 -33.25
C ASP A 391 -7.80 17.95 -34.27
N PRO A 392 -6.66 17.24 -34.24
CA PRO A 392 -5.53 17.51 -35.14
C PRO A 392 -5.87 17.32 -36.64
N ALA A 393 -6.96 16.62 -36.97
CA ALA A 393 -7.43 16.47 -38.34
C ALA A 393 -8.26 17.68 -38.83
N LEU A 394 -8.84 18.46 -37.91
CA LEU A 394 -9.82 19.51 -38.23
C LEU A 394 -9.39 20.91 -37.79
N ASP A 395 -8.51 21.01 -36.78
CA ASP A 395 -8.18 22.26 -36.10
C ASP A 395 -6.72 22.68 -36.34
N GLU A 396 -6.49 24.00 -36.41
CA GLU A 396 -5.14 24.56 -36.43
C GLU A 396 -4.68 24.82 -34.98
N ILE A 397 -3.46 24.43 -34.61
CA ILE A 397 -2.88 24.69 -33.27
C ILE A 397 -3.01 26.17 -32.87
N SER A 398 -2.92 27.09 -33.82
CA SER A 398 -3.03 28.53 -33.56
C SER A 398 -4.41 29.00 -33.10
N ASP A 399 -5.45 28.18 -33.25
CA ASP A 399 -6.80 28.47 -32.75
C ASP A 399 -6.91 28.20 -31.24
N PHE A 400 -6.03 27.33 -30.70
CA PHE A 400 -6.05 26.85 -29.31
C PHE A 400 -4.82 27.26 -28.50
N VAL A 401 -3.69 27.55 -29.16
CA VAL A 401 -2.42 27.93 -28.51
C VAL A 401 -1.92 29.25 -29.07
N ARG A 402 -1.48 30.14 -28.18
CA ARG A 402 -0.76 31.37 -28.57
C ARG A 402 0.43 31.61 -27.67
N VAL A 403 1.44 32.31 -28.21
CA VAL A 403 2.60 32.76 -27.44
C VAL A 403 2.61 34.28 -27.36
N THR A 404 2.64 34.82 -26.15
CA THR A 404 2.80 36.26 -25.89
C THR A 404 4.14 36.55 -25.21
N PHE A 405 4.50 37.83 -25.11
CA PHE A 405 5.83 38.24 -24.64
C PHE A 405 5.73 39.26 -23.51
N ASN A 406 6.49 39.01 -22.44
CA ASN A 406 6.70 40.01 -21.40
C ASN A 406 7.91 40.89 -21.76
N TYR A 407 7.67 41.94 -22.55
CA TYR A 407 8.70 42.88 -23.03
C TYR A 407 9.55 43.55 -21.93
N GLY A 408 9.11 43.51 -20.66
CA GLY A 408 9.87 44.04 -19.52
C GLY A 408 10.89 43.07 -18.92
N ARG A 409 10.76 41.76 -19.19
CA ARG A 409 11.57 40.69 -18.57
C ARG A 409 12.30 39.78 -19.56
N GLY A 410 11.82 39.70 -20.81
CA GLY A 410 12.44 38.84 -21.84
C GLY A 410 11.83 37.44 -21.93
N ASP A 411 10.75 37.19 -21.19
CA ASP A 411 10.10 35.88 -21.07
C ASP A 411 9.09 35.67 -22.21
N SER A 412 8.94 34.41 -22.63
CA SER A 412 7.87 33.95 -23.55
C SER A 412 6.77 33.29 -22.72
N ILE A 413 5.51 33.62 -22.99
CA ILE A 413 4.35 33.14 -22.24
C ILE A 413 3.52 32.27 -23.17
N VAL A 414 3.34 30.99 -22.83
CA VAL A 414 2.47 30.05 -23.54
C VAL A 414 1.08 30.15 -22.95
N GLU A 415 0.09 30.45 -23.79
CA GLU A 415 -1.31 30.54 -23.39
C GLU A 415 -2.17 29.55 -24.19
N ILE A 416 -3.06 28.84 -23.50
CA ILE A 416 -3.96 27.82 -24.05
C ILE A 416 -5.43 28.26 -23.91
N ASP A 417 -6.27 27.83 -24.85
CA ASP A 417 -7.72 28.03 -24.80
C ASP A 417 -8.38 27.09 -23.79
N ALA A 418 -8.71 27.62 -22.61
CA ALA A 418 -9.21 26.83 -21.48
C ALA A 418 -10.63 26.27 -21.68
N ASP A 419 -11.46 26.82 -22.59
CA ASP A 419 -12.84 26.37 -22.79
C ASP A 419 -13.10 25.69 -24.15
N GLY A 420 -12.09 25.67 -25.03
CA GLY A 420 -12.13 25.05 -26.35
C GLY A 420 -13.05 25.78 -27.35
N SER A 421 -13.38 27.06 -27.09
CA SER A 421 -14.27 27.85 -27.94
C SER A 421 -13.57 28.63 -29.06
N ALA A 422 -12.24 28.56 -29.13
CA ALA A 422 -11.34 29.36 -29.97
C ALA A 422 -11.58 30.88 -29.83
N GLY A 423 -12.02 31.32 -28.65
CA GLY A 423 -12.40 32.70 -28.37
C GLY A 423 -11.25 33.55 -27.80
N PRO A 424 -11.12 34.85 -28.13
CA PRO A 424 -10.04 35.67 -27.57
C PRO A 424 -10.12 35.89 -26.03
N ALA A 425 -11.23 35.53 -25.39
CA ALA A 425 -11.46 35.67 -23.95
C ALA A 425 -11.22 34.37 -23.15
N SER A 426 -10.97 33.25 -23.82
CA SER A 426 -10.84 31.92 -23.21
C SER A 426 -9.40 31.48 -22.97
N PHE A 427 -8.41 32.22 -23.51
CA PHE A 427 -6.99 31.95 -23.27
C PHE A 427 -6.57 32.19 -21.79
N ARG A 428 -5.77 31.26 -21.26
CA ARG A 428 -5.12 31.30 -19.95
C ARG A 428 -3.63 30.98 -20.08
N GLU A 429 -2.81 31.52 -19.19
CA GLU A 429 -1.38 31.20 -19.13
C GLU A 429 -1.21 29.77 -18.64
N ALA A 430 -0.44 28.98 -19.39
CA ALA A 430 -0.10 27.59 -19.05
C ALA A 430 1.35 27.47 -18.58
N ALA A 431 2.27 28.23 -19.19
CA ALA A 431 3.67 28.24 -18.80
C ALA A 431 4.37 29.55 -19.15
N THR A 432 5.37 29.91 -18.35
CA THR A 432 6.35 30.95 -18.65
C THR A 432 7.71 30.33 -18.93
N LEU A 433 8.25 30.59 -20.13
CA LEU A 433 9.62 30.20 -20.52
C LEU A 433 10.58 31.35 -20.19
N LYS A 434 11.52 31.10 -19.27
CA LYS A 434 12.54 32.09 -18.88
C LYS A 434 13.64 32.24 -19.92
N ALA A 435 14.31 33.38 -19.84
CA ALA A 435 15.13 33.91 -20.92
C ALA A 435 16.44 33.13 -21.16
N SER A 436 16.41 32.21 -22.13
CA SER A 436 17.58 31.75 -22.91
C SER A 436 17.57 32.35 -24.33
N ASN A 437 16.40 32.32 -25.00
CA ASN A 437 16.07 33.01 -26.25
C ASN A 437 14.55 33.27 -26.30
N PHE A 438 14.08 34.27 -27.06
CA PHE A 438 12.64 34.41 -27.30
C PHE A 438 12.16 33.27 -28.19
N VAL A 439 11.24 32.46 -27.66
CA VAL A 439 10.61 31.38 -28.40
C VAL A 439 9.22 31.86 -28.84
N ASN A 440 8.88 31.65 -30.11
CA ASN A 440 7.57 32.02 -30.66
C ASN A 440 6.82 30.77 -31.14
N LEU A 441 5.51 30.90 -31.39
CA LEU A 441 4.67 29.77 -31.79
C LEU A 441 5.15 29.08 -33.08
N GLU A 442 5.63 29.83 -34.08
CA GLU A 442 6.17 29.22 -35.32
C GLU A 442 7.43 28.41 -35.05
N GLN A 443 8.27 28.84 -34.09
CA GLN A 443 9.46 28.12 -33.69
C GLN A 443 9.11 26.84 -32.92
N LEU A 444 8.21 26.92 -31.94
CA LEU A 444 7.71 25.75 -31.21
C LEU A 444 7.12 24.69 -32.15
N ILE A 445 6.31 25.11 -33.14
CA ILE A 445 5.74 24.18 -34.13
C ILE A 445 6.82 23.67 -35.11
N GLY A 446 7.67 24.56 -35.61
CA GLY A 446 8.61 24.26 -36.69
C GLY A 446 9.80 23.40 -36.27
N GLU A 447 10.20 23.48 -35.00
CA GLU A 447 11.31 22.72 -34.40
C GLU A 447 10.82 21.52 -33.59
N GLY A 448 9.50 21.32 -33.46
CA GLY A 448 8.91 20.19 -32.74
C GLY A 448 8.90 20.35 -31.22
N GLY A 449 9.01 21.59 -30.72
CA GLY A 449 8.95 21.92 -29.30
C GLY A 449 7.55 21.85 -28.68
N LEU A 450 6.50 21.62 -29.48
CA LEU A 450 5.19 21.17 -28.97
C LEU A 450 5.00 19.70 -29.29
N SER A 451 4.66 18.92 -28.26
CA SER A 451 4.07 17.61 -28.42
C SER A 451 2.55 17.72 -28.28
N LEU A 452 1.84 16.98 -29.12
CA LEU A 452 0.39 16.74 -29.03
C LEU A 452 0.11 15.26 -28.76
N ASP A 453 1.16 14.51 -28.46
CA ASP A 453 1.14 13.06 -28.38
C ASP A 453 0.13 12.62 -27.31
N GLY A 454 0.03 13.35 -26.19
CA GLY A 454 -0.86 13.01 -25.07
C GLY A 454 -0.55 11.66 -24.41
N SER A 455 0.26 10.84 -25.08
CA SER A 455 0.80 9.53 -24.74
C SER A 455 2.20 9.60 -24.11
N LEU A 456 2.75 10.83 -23.95
CA LEU A 456 3.99 11.05 -23.20
C LEU A 456 3.76 11.19 -21.70
N VAL A 457 2.50 11.22 -21.27
CA VAL A 457 2.18 10.52 -20.03
C VAL A 457 2.31 9.07 -20.44
N PRO A 458 3.27 8.26 -19.93
CA PRO A 458 2.97 6.86 -19.95
C PRO A 458 1.57 6.84 -19.30
N PRO A 459 0.59 6.20 -19.93
CA PRO A 459 -0.43 5.57 -19.12
C PRO A 459 0.26 5.01 -17.86
N LYS A 460 -0.45 4.63 -16.82
CA LYS A 460 -0.09 3.28 -16.42
C LYS A 460 -0.24 2.45 -17.69
N THR A 461 0.85 2.30 -18.47
CA THR A 461 1.00 1.17 -19.33
C THR A 461 1.19 0.14 -18.25
N TYR A 462 0.05 -0.33 -17.75
CA TYR A 462 -0.19 -1.73 -17.84
C TYR A 462 0.02 -2.10 -19.34
N GLU A 463 1.28 -2.07 -19.83
CA GLU A 463 1.83 -3.37 -20.18
C GLU A 463 1.56 -4.13 -18.90
N ILE A 464 0.61 -5.06 -18.93
CA ILE A 464 0.56 -6.12 -17.94
C ILE A 464 1.88 -6.89 -18.13
N THR A 465 2.99 -6.23 -17.79
CA THR A 465 4.33 -6.72 -17.51
C THR A 465 4.48 -6.86 -16.01
N ASP A 466 3.56 -6.28 -15.22
CA ASP A 466 3.24 -6.96 -14.00
C ASP A 466 2.38 -8.16 -14.34
N THR A 467 2.86 -9.31 -13.94
CA THR A 467 2.26 -10.61 -14.19
C THR A 467 0.91 -10.80 -13.47
N SER A 468 0.28 -9.79 -12.89
CA SER A 468 -0.94 -9.94 -12.10
C SER A 468 -2.16 -10.29 -12.98
N ARG A 469 -2.64 -11.53 -12.84
CA ARG A 469 -4.05 -11.85 -13.13
C ARG A 469 -4.88 -11.22 -12.02
N LEU A 470 -6.06 -10.68 -12.34
CA LEU A 470 -6.97 -10.11 -11.34
C LEU A 470 -7.96 -11.19 -10.88
N ALA A 471 -8.34 -11.23 -9.60
CA ALA A 471 -9.27 -12.25 -9.13
C ALA A 471 -10.73 -11.88 -9.48
N ALA A 472 -11.48 -12.81 -10.05
CA ALA A 472 -12.91 -12.58 -10.34
C ALA A 472 -13.73 -12.26 -9.08
N ALA A 473 -13.35 -12.85 -7.94
CA ALA A 473 -13.95 -12.58 -6.64
C ALA A 473 -13.78 -11.10 -6.24
N GLU A 474 -12.58 -10.55 -6.41
CA GLU A 474 -12.28 -9.13 -6.15
C GLU A 474 -13.10 -8.20 -7.05
N PHE A 475 -13.30 -8.57 -8.33
CA PHE A 475 -14.15 -7.76 -9.23
C PHE A 475 -15.62 -7.73 -8.76
N LEU A 476 -16.14 -8.80 -8.17
CA LEU A 476 -17.50 -8.82 -7.63
C LEU A 476 -17.59 -8.00 -6.33
N ASP A 477 -16.59 -8.10 -5.46
CA ASP A 477 -16.49 -7.34 -4.20
C ASP A 477 -16.22 -5.83 -4.42
N PHE A 478 -15.74 -5.47 -5.62
CA PHE A 478 -15.53 -4.11 -6.11
C PHE A 478 -16.83 -3.37 -6.49
N LEU A 479 -17.95 -4.10 -6.65
CA LEU A 479 -19.19 -3.55 -7.18
C LEU A 479 -20.17 -3.14 -6.08
N ALA A 480 -20.39 -1.83 -5.97
CA ALA A 480 -21.36 -1.25 -5.05
C ALA A 480 -22.35 -0.31 -5.75
N ILE A 481 -23.42 0.06 -5.05
CA ILE A 481 -24.46 0.92 -5.64
C ILE A 481 -25.06 1.92 -4.67
N ASN A 482 -25.35 3.11 -5.19
CA ASN A 482 -26.04 4.17 -4.48
C ASN A 482 -27.54 3.88 -4.37
N VAL A 483 -28.03 3.81 -3.13
CA VAL A 483 -29.45 3.58 -2.81
C VAL A 483 -29.98 4.69 -1.89
N HIS A 484 -31.03 5.38 -2.33
CA HIS A 484 -31.70 6.39 -1.49
C HIS A 484 -32.82 5.74 -0.66
N ILE A 485 -32.43 5.12 0.44
CA ILE A 485 -33.34 4.43 1.37
C ILE A 485 -34.20 5.45 2.14
N ASP A 486 -35.51 5.19 2.24
CA ASP A 486 -36.50 6.01 2.95
C ASP A 486 -36.54 7.49 2.51
N ALA A 487 -36.11 7.79 1.28
CA ALA A 487 -36.15 9.14 0.74
C ALA A 487 -37.55 9.51 0.23
N ASN A 488 -37.99 10.76 0.49
CA ASN A 488 -39.29 11.30 0.02
C ASN A 488 -39.42 11.39 -1.52
N PHE A 489 -38.43 10.91 -2.28
CA PHE A 489 -38.39 10.96 -3.74
C PHE A 489 -39.07 9.76 -4.41
N TYR A 490 -39.48 8.75 -3.64
CA TYR A 490 -40.10 7.52 -4.12
C TYR A 490 -41.47 7.31 -3.46
N GLU A 491 -42.52 7.10 -4.26
CA GLU A 491 -43.85 6.74 -3.72
C GLU A 491 -43.98 5.23 -3.42
N ASP A 492 -43.16 4.37 -4.05
CA ASP A 492 -43.33 2.90 -4.06
C ASP A 492 -42.05 2.07 -3.76
N THR A 493 -40.90 2.68 -3.44
CA THR A 493 -39.66 1.92 -3.14
C THR A 493 -39.75 1.24 -1.77
N THR A 494 -39.66 -0.09 -1.74
CA THR A 494 -39.72 -0.92 -0.53
C THR A 494 -38.45 -1.74 -0.39
N VAL A 495 -38.15 -2.23 0.82
CA VAL A 495 -37.04 -3.18 1.05
C VAL A 495 -37.09 -4.37 0.09
N SER A 496 -38.28 -4.94 -0.14
CA SER A 496 -38.45 -6.04 -1.09
C SER A 496 -38.12 -5.66 -2.53
N LEU A 497 -38.32 -4.40 -2.92
CA LEU A 497 -37.99 -3.92 -4.25
C LEU A 497 -36.49 -3.69 -4.40
N ILE A 498 -35.84 -3.13 -3.37
CA ILE A 498 -34.37 -2.99 -3.29
C ILE A 498 -33.75 -4.38 -3.38
N ASP A 499 -34.16 -5.30 -2.53
CA ASP A 499 -33.68 -6.68 -2.50
C ASP A 499 -33.82 -7.39 -3.86
N SER A 500 -34.99 -7.29 -4.50
CA SER A 500 -35.20 -7.89 -5.82
C SER A 500 -34.32 -7.27 -6.91
N ALA A 501 -33.95 -5.99 -6.77
CA ALA A 501 -33.11 -5.31 -7.74
C ALA A 501 -31.61 -5.61 -7.49
N MET A 502 -31.19 -5.66 -6.23
CA MET A 502 -29.84 -6.05 -5.81
C MET A 502 -29.56 -7.51 -6.18
N ASP A 503 -30.46 -8.44 -5.86
CA ASP A 503 -30.39 -9.86 -6.27
C ASP A 503 -30.35 -10.02 -7.80
N PHE A 504 -31.03 -9.13 -8.55
CA PHE A 504 -31.00 -9.17 -10.00
C PHE A 504 -29.63 -8.83 -10.58
N ILE A 505 -28.93 -7.84 -10.01
CA ILE A 505 -27.59 -7.43 -10.48
C ILE A 505 -26.44 -8.17 -9.79
N GLY A 506 -26.72 -8.84 -8.67
CA GLY A 506 -25.74 -9.62 -7.90
C GLY A 506 -24.90 -8.78 -6.94
N PHE A 507 -25.41 -7.66 -6.43
CA PHE A 507 -24.67 -6.75 -5.54
C PHE A 507 -25.11 -6.94 -4.09
N ASP A 508 -24.21 -6.72 -3.14
CA ASP A 508 -24.48 -6.77 -1.70
C ASP A 508 -24.05 -5.49 -0.94
N HIS A 509 -23.24 -4.62 -1.55
CA HIS A 509 -22.80 -3.38 -0.91
C HIS A 509 -23.60 -2.14 -1.35
N ILE A 510 -24.13 -1.41 -0.35
CA ILE A 510 -24.96 -0.22 -0.52
C ILE A 510 -24.26 1.03 0.00
N ARG A 511 -24.14 2.06 -0.84
CA ARG A 511 -23.90 3.43 -0.36
C ARG A 511 -25.20 4.19 -0.16
N THR A 512 -25.31 4.84 0.99
CA THR A 512 -26.49 5.65 1.35
C THR A 512 -26.13 6.77 2.31
N GLY A 513 -26.94 7.83 2.34
CA GLY A 513 -26.73 8.92 3.28
C GLY A 513 -27.36 8.65 4.64
N ALA A 514 -26.60 8.87 5.70
CA ALA A 514 -27.03 8.55 7.06
C ALA A 514 -28.29 9.35 7.52
N PRO A 515 -29.25 8.71 8.21
CA PRO A 515 -30.61 9.23 8.43
C PRO A 515 -30.77 10.27 9.55
N VAL A 516 -29.70 10.93 9.99
CA VAL A 516 -29.62 11.70 11.25
C VAL A 516 -30.63 12.87 11.39
N ARG A 517 -31.21 13.41 10.30
CA ARG A 517 -32.26 14.45 10.35
C ARG A 517 -33.70 13.91 10.43
N GLN A 518 -33.96 12.64 10.15
CA GLN A 518 -35.31 12.11 9.93
C GLN A 518 -35.92 11.42 11.16
N ASN A 519 -35.88 12.05 12.34
CA ASN A 519 -36.18 11.42 13.63
C ASN A 519 -35.31 10.19 13.92
N LEU A 520 -34.74 10.14 15.11
CA LEU A 520 -33.94 9.02 15.63
C LEU A 520 -34.85 7.82 15.96
N ASP A 521 -35.60 7.33 14.99
CA ASP A 521 -36.22 6.00 15.03
C ASP A 521 -35.45 5.13 14.02
N PRO A 522 -34.27 4.59 14.41
CA PRO A 522 -33.63 3.55 13.62
C PRO A 522 -34.60 2.36 13.59
N GLY A 523 -35.32 2.21 12.49
CA GLY A 523 -36.42 1.26 12.47
C GLY A 523 -37.13 1.18 11.13
N ASN A 524 -36.53 0.47 10.18
CA ASN A 524 -36.96 -0.87 9.76
C ASN A 524 -36.26 -1.22 8.44
N SER A 525 -36.07 -0.26 7.51
CA SER A 525 -35.56 -0.57 6.17
C SER A 525 -34.06 -0.87 6.15
N TYR A 526 -33.23 -0.04 6.78
CA TYR A 526 -31.77 -0.25 6.86
C TYR A 526 -31.43 -1.54 7.63
N GLU A 527 -32.05 -1.73 8.80
CA GLU A 527 -31.86 -2.93 9.64
C GLU A 527 -32.41 -4.19 8.94
N GLN A 528 -33.51 -4.10 8.18
CA GLN A 528 -33.99 -5.23 7.37
C GLN A 528 -33.00 -5.61 6.27
N LEU A 529 -32.36 -4.63 5.64
CA LEU A 529 -31.36 -4.88 4.61
C LEU A 529 -30.08 -5.47 5.25
N ALA A 530 -29.63 -4.95 6.39
CA ALA A 530 -28.53 -5.57 7.14
C ALA A 530 -28.85 -7.01 7.57
N ASP A 531 -30.06 -7.27 8.09
CA ASP A 531 -30.56 -8.62 8.42
C ASP A 531 -30.60 -9.55 7.20
N MET A 532 -30.63 -8.99 5.99
CA MET A 532 -30.61 -9.72 4.71
C MET A 532 -29.19 -9.92 4.16
N GLY A 533 -28.17 -9.39 4.83
CA GLY A 533 -26.76 -9.57 4.49
C GLY A 533 -26.17 -8.45 3.62
N TYR A 534 -26.82 -7.30 3.51
CA TYR A 534 -26.26 -6.15 2.79
C TYR A 534 -25.31 -5.34 3.68
N ASP A 535 -24.17 -4.94 3.11
CA ASP A 535 -23.19 -4.06 3.75
C ASP A 535 -23.46 -2.59 3.40
N PHE A 536 -22.91 -1.68 4.21
CA PHE A 536 -23.18 -0.26 4.11
C PHE A 536 -21.92 0.61 4.12
N THR A 537 -21.88 1.49 3.12
CA THR A 537 -21.10 2.73 3.17
C THR A 537 -22.02 3.91 3.49
N PHE A 538 -21.79 4.55 4.63
CA PHE A 538 -22.60 5.70 5.05
C PHE A 538 -21.93 7.02 4.71
N THR A 539 -22.62 7.87 3.95
CA THR A 539 -22.16 9.23 3.65
C THR A 539 -22.73 10.27 4.60
N VAL A 540 -21.87 11.17 5.08
CA VAL A 540 -22.25 12.30 5.93
C VAL A 540 -22.76 13.46 5.07
N ARG A 541 -24.09 13.62 4.98
CA ARG A 541 -24.73 14.70 4.19
C ARG A 541 -25.04 15.95 5.01
N ASN A 542 -24.61 17.17 4.60
CA ASN A 542 -25.22 18.46 5.02
C ASN A 542 -24.76 19.74 4.28
N PHE A 543 -25.65 20.74 4.18
CA PHE A 543 -25.37 22.10 3.68
C PHE A 543 -24.85 23.04 4.80
N PHE A 544 -23.73 23.74 4.55
CA PHE A 544 -23.19 24.82 5.42
C PHE A 544 -24.27 25.91 5.69
N PRO A 545 -24.42 26.45 6.94
CA PRO A 545 -23.41 26.59 8.00
C PRO A 545 -23.78 25.92 9.35
N GLN A 546 -24.19 24.64 9.33
CA GLN A 546 -24.65 23.91 10.54
C GLN A 546 -23.61 22.96 11.15
N PHE A 547 -22.35 23.00 10.71
CA PHE A 547 -21.28 22.15 11.22
C PHE A 547 -20.91 22.57 12.64
N GLY A 548 -21.24 21.71 13.60
CA GLY A 548 -20.88 21.84 15.00
C GLY A 548 -20.85 20.46 15.64
N GLN A 549 -20.06 20.32 16.70
CA GLN A 549 -19.81 19.07 17.43
C GLN A 549 -21.09 18.26 17.73
N GLU A 550 -22.19 18.95 18.07
CA GLU A 550 -23.50 18.31 18.37
C GLU A 550 -24.08 17.47 17.22
N LEU A 551 -23.86 17.86 15.96
CA LEU A 551 -24.35 17.09 14.81
C LEU A 551 -23.43 15.91 14.50
N MET A 552 -22.13 16.06 14.74
CA MET A 552 -21.15 14.98 14.61
C MET A 552 -21.39 13.90 15.65
N ASP A 553 -21.61 14.29 16.91
CA ASP A 553 -21.97 13.38 17.99
C ASP A 553 -23.23 12.56 17.64
N GLN A 554 -24.15 13.12 16.84
CA GLN A 554 -25.34 12.39 16.37
C GLN A 554 -25.04 11.40 15.25
N TYR A 555 -24.09 11.71 14.34
CA TYR A 555 -23.64 10.76 13.32
C TYR A 555 -22.87 9.60 13.96
N LEU A 556 -21.89 9.90 14.82
CA LEU A 556 -21.11 8.89 15.54
C LEU A 556 -22.00 8.00 16.40
N ALA A 557 -22.92 8.58 17.19
CA ALA A 557 -23.86 7.79 17.98
C ALA A 557 -24.82 6.95 17.12
N TYR A 558 -25.10 7.37 15.88
CA TYR A 558 -25.88 6.55 14.96
C TYR A 558 -25.06 5.35 14.47
N PHE A 559 -23.86 5.59 13.94
CA PHE A 559 -22.94 4.56 13.43
C PHE A 559 -22.62 3.52 14.49
N ASP A 560 -22.16 3.94 15.67
CA ASP A 560 -21.88 3.08 16.82
C ASP A 560 -23.10 2.22 17.17
N SER A 561 -24.28 2.85 17.26
CA SER A 561 -25.49 2.09 17.60
C SER A 561 -25.90 1.09 16.52
N PHE A 562 -25.68 1.40 15.24
CA PHE A 562 -26.04 0.56 14.11
C PHE A 562 -25.11 -0.64 14.03
N GLU A 563 -23.81 -0.41 14.18
CA GLU A 563 -22.77 -1.44 14.20
C GLU A 563 -22.95 -2.40 15.39
N ILE A 564 -23.27 -1.89 16.60
CA ILE A 564 -23.63 -2.73 17.75
C ILE A 564 -24.82 -3.67 17.46
N ARG A 565 -25.78 -3.23 16.64
CA ARG A 565 -26.97 -4.03 16.30
C ARG A 565 -26.72 -4.97 15.14
N ASN A 566 -25.83 -4.61 14.22
CA ASN A 566 -25.52 -5.33 12.99
C ASN A 566 -23.99 -5.40 12.80
N PRO A 567 -23.28 -6.21 13.62
CA PRO A 567 -21.82 -6.24 13.59
C PRO A 567 -21.29 -6.70 12.23
N GLY A 568 -20.31 -5.97 11.70
CA GLY A 568 -19.67 -6.18 10.41
C GLY A 568 -20.37 -5.52 9.23
N SER A 569 -21.55 -4.93 9.41
CA SER A 569 -22.34 -4.40 8.28
C SER A 569 -21.97 -2.98 7.85
N VAL A 570 -21.17 -2.24 8.63
CA VAL A 570 -20.64 -0.93 8.24
C VAL A 570 -19.23 -1.11 7.68
N ARG A 571 -19.12 -1.26 6.35
CA ARG A 571 -17.84 -1.40 5.66
C ARG A 571 -17.06 -0.08 5.68
N ALA A 572 -17.76 1.04 5.45
CA ALA A 572 -17.11 2.35 5.44
C ALA A 572 -18.01 3.53 5.85
N ILE A 573 -17.37 4.62 6.28
CA ILE A 573 -17.99 5.92 6.53
C ILE A 573 -17.31 6.96 5.66
N GLU A 574 -18.08 7.57 4.77
CA GLU A 574 -17.60 8.64 3.90
C GLU A 574 -17.80 10.01 4.55
N GLY A 575 -16.78 10.84 4.38
CA GLY A 575 -16.75 12.25 4.72
C GLY A 575 -17.82 13.10 4.02
N LEU A 576 -17.58 14.41 3.95
CA LEU A 576 -18.60 15.33 3.46
C LEU A 576 -18.85 15.17 1.95
N ASN A 577 -20.12 14.96 1.60
CA ASN A 577 -20.57 14.79 0.22
C ASN A 577 -20.55 16.12 -0.58
N GLU A 578 -19.84 16.14 -1.71
CA GLU A 578 -19.82 17.20 -2.75
C GLU A 578 -19.39 18.61 -2.28
N VAL A 579 -18.24 18.72 -1.63
CA VAL A 579 -17.76 19.97 -1.00
C VAL A 579 -16.88 20.88 -1.88
N GLY A 580 -16.71 20.57 -3.16
CA GLY A 580 -15.78 21.30 -4.05
C GLY A 580 -16.03 22.80 -4.24
N ASN A 581 -17.26 23.31 -4.05
CA ASN A 581 -17.62 24.73 -4.29
C ASN A 581 -17.57 25.62 -3.02
N LEU A 582 -16.76 25.27 -2.01
CA LEU A 582 -16.73 25.96 -0.69
C LEU A 582 -15.82 27.20 -0.61
N ASP A 583 -15.87 28.11 -1.60
CA ASP A 583 -15.02 29.33 -1.66
C ASP A 583 -15.48 30.49 -0.75
N PHE A 584 -16.16 30.22 0.36
CA PHE A 584 -16.65 31.26 1.27
C PHE A 584 -15.74 31.41 2.50
N ASP A 585 -15.26 32.63 2.76
CA ASP A 585 -14.46 32.96 3.95
C ASP A 585 -15.34 33.02 5.22
N PHE A 586 -14.93 32.30 6.28
CA PHE A 586 -15.48 32.40 7.63
C PHE A 586 -14.48 33.07 8.59
N GLU A 587 -14.93 33.49 9.78
CA GLU A 587 -14.01 33.90 10.86
C GLU A 587 -13.20 32.68 11.34
N GLY A 588 -12.05 32.43 10.71
CA GLY A 588 -11.16 31.31 11.04
C GLY A 588 -10.48 30.62 9.85
N GLY A 589 -10.92 30.84 8.61
CA GLY A 589 -10.36 30.20 7.42
C GLY A 589 -11.37 30.07 6.27
N SER A 590 -10.96 29.40 5.19
CA SER A 590 -11.84 29.07 4.05
C SER A 590 -12.83 27.95 4.41
N GLY A 591 -13.93 27.83 3.65
CA GLY A 591 -14.88 26.72 3.80
C GLY A 591 -14.25 25.34 3.56
N LYS A 592 -13.23 25.26 2.68
CA LYS A 592 -12.46 24.03 2.42
C LYS A 592 -11.60 23.61 3.62
N THR A 593 -10.89 24.54 4.25
CA THR A 593 -10.11 24.28 5.48
C THR A 593 -10.99 23.77 6.63
N ALA A 594 -12.22 24.30 6.74
CA ALA A 594 -13.16 23.83 7.76
C ALA A 594 -13.68 22.41 7.48
N ALA A 595 -13.80 22.02 6.22
CA ALA A 595 -14.19 20.68 5.81
C ALA A 595 -13.04 19.67 5.97
N ALA A 596 -11.79 20.05 5.70
CA ALA A 596 -10.61 19.24 6.01
C ALA A 596 -10.46 18.99 7.53
N ALA A 597 -10.60 20.03 8.35
CA ALA A 597 -10.60 19.86 9.81
C ALA A 597 -11.77 18.98 10.31
N TYR A 598 -12.90 18.99 9.59
CA TYR A 598 -14.02 18.10 9.88
C TYR A 598 -13.71 16.65 9.50
N GLN A 599 -13.01 16.42 8.39
CA GLN A 599 -12.54 15.12 7.96
C GLN A 599 -11.61 14.49 9.02
N GLN A 600 -10.58 15.21 9.46
CA GLN A 600 -9.70 14.74 10.53
C GLN A 600 -10.46 14.40 11.81
N PHE A 601 -11.39 15.26 12.23
CA PHE A 601 -12.18 14.99 13.42
C PHE A 601 -13.07 13.75 13.28
N LEU A 602 -13.63 13.50 12.09
CA LEU A 602 -14.40 12.29 11.80
C LEU A 602 -13.51 11.05 11.91
N TYR A 603 -12.34 11.10 11.27
CA TYR A 603 -11.36 10.02 11.27
C TYR A 603 -10.92 9.66 12.69
N ASP A 604 -10.42 10.63 13.47
CA ASP A 604 -9.98 10.41 14.85
C ASP A 604 -11.10 9.82 15.72
N ALA A 605 -12.34 10.28 15.51
CA ALA A 605 -13.48 9.82 16.28
C ALA A 605 -13.90 8.39 15.93
N ILE A 606 -13.79 7.98 14.67
CA ILE A 606 -14.06 6.60 14.23
C ILE A 606 -12.95 5.67 14.74
N LYS A 607 -11.68 6.02 14.49
CA LYS A 607 -10.52 5.20 14.88
C LYS A 607 -10.34 5.06 16.40
N SER A 608 -10.90 5.98 17.20
CA SER A 608 -10.89 5.89 18.66
C SER A 608 -12.14 5.23 19.27
N ASP A 609 -13.16 4.90 18.47
CA ASP A 609 -14.35 4.20 18.93
C ASP A 609 -14.14 2.68 18.86
N PRO A 610 -14.20 1.93 19.98
CA PRO A 610 -13.95 0.48 19.99
C PRO A 610 -14.89 -0.34 19.11
N ASN A 611 -16.04 0.19 18.69
CA ASN A 611 -16.97 -0.51 17.80
C ASN A 611 -16.79 -0.12 16.33
N LEU A 612 -16.10 0.98 16.02
CA LEU A 612 -15.93 1.51 14.65
C LEU A 612 -14.45 1.60 14.23
N GLN A 613 -13.49 1.27 15.10
CA GLN A 613 -12.06 1.41 14.82
C GLN A 613 -11.60 0.66 13.57
N ASP A 614 -12.27 -0.46 13.25
CA ASP A 614 -11.98 -1.30 12.08
C ASP A 614 -12.80 -0.86 10.85
N THR A 615 -13.71 0.11 10.99
CA THR A 615 -14.47 0.69 9.88
C THR A 615 -13.58 1.60 9.06
N SER A 616 -13.64 1.46 7.74
CA SER A 616 -12.92 2.32 6.82
C SER A 616 -13.51 3.73 6.76
N VAL A 617 -12.65 4.73 6.61
CA VAL A 617 -13.02 6.13 6.50
C VAL A 617 -12.68 6.61 5.11
N ILE A 618 -13.71 6.87 4.31
CA ILE A 618 -13.55 7.42 2.98
C ILE A 618 -13.49 8.94 3.09
N ASN A 619 -12.59 9.56 2.34
CA ASN A 619 -12.45 11.00 2.32
C ASN A 619 -13.72 11.72 1.83
N LEU A 620 -13.82 13.03 2.10
CA LEU A 620 -14.82 13.91 1.52
C LEU A 620 -14.82 13.83 -0.01
N SER A 621 -15.97 14.06 -0.61
CA SER A 621 -16.13 13.97 -2.07
C SER A 621 -16.26 15.33 -2.73
N VAL A 622 -15.77 15.44 -3.97
CA VAL A 622 -15.97 16.61 -4.83
C VAL A 622 -16.38 16.19 -6.25
N PHE A 623 -16.92 17.15 -7.01
CA PHE A 623 -17.25 16.93 -8.43
C PHE A 623 -16.00 16.95 -9.30
N PHE A 624 -15.68 15.83 -9.92
CA PHE A 624 -14.53 15.71 -10.82
C PHE A 624 -14.73 16.37 -12.20
N GLY A 625 -15.99 16.51 -12.63
CA GLY A 625 -16.33 16.96 -13.99
C GLY A 625 -16.26 18.47 -14.29
N ARG A 626 -15.63 19.29 -13.43
CA ARG A 626 -15.45 20.72 -13.75
C ARG A 626 -14.00 21.19 -13.76
N ASP A 627 -13.22 21.05 -12.69
CA ASP A 627 -11.85 21.55 -12.65
C ASP A 627 -11.07 20.79 -11.56
N ALA A 628 -9.81 20.38 -11.80
CA ALA A 628 -8.92 19.82 -10.77
C ALA A 628 -8.74 20.80 -9.57
N GLU A 629 -8.97 22.09 -9.82
CA GLU A 629 -9.08 23.20 -8.86
C GLU A 629 -10.09 22.95 -7.70
N ASN A 630 -11.00 21.97 -7.83
CA ASN A 630 -11.96 21.66 -6.79
C ASN A 630 -11.31 21.06 -5.53
N TYR A 631 -10.22 20.30 -5.67
CA TYR A 631 -9.45 19.76 -4.54
C TYR A 631 -8.44 20.76 -3.96
N GLU A 632 -8.06 21.79 -4.72
CA GLU A 632 -7.14 22.82 -4.24
C GLU A 632 -7.69 23.51 -2.97
N GLY A 633 -6.87 23.56 -1.92
CA GLY A 633 -7.18 24.27 -0.68
C GLY A 633 -7.84 23.45 0.43
N PHE A 634 -8.01 22.14 0.25
CA PHE A 634 -8.30 21.23 1.37
C PHE A 634 -7.04 20.83 2.16
N GLY A 635 -5.85 20.91 1.55
CA GLY A 635 -4.62 20.30 2.10
C GLY A 635 -4.59 18.81 1.81
N ASP A 636 -3.56 18.11 2.28
CA ASP A 636 -3.55 16.66 2.27
C ASP A 636 -4.59 16.12 3.28
N LEU A 637 -5.26 15.05 2.87
CA LEU A 637 -6.31 14.37 3.62
C LEU A 637 -5.95 12.89 3.86
N SER A 638 -4.80 12.41 3.39
CA SER A 638 -4.35 11.01 3.51
C SER A 638 -4.29 10.56 4.98
N ALA A 639 -3.76 11.39 5.88
CA ALA A 639 -3.74 11.13 7.32
C ALA A 639 -5.14 11.15 8.02
N SER A 640 -6.21 11.42 7.25
CA SER A 640 -7.58 11.56 7.74
C SER A 640 -8.59 10.68 6.98
N SER A 641 -8.11 9.71 6.21
CA SER A 641 -8.93 8.76 5.47
C SER A 641 -8.14 7.51 5.12
N ASP A 642 -8.77 6.35 5.14
CA ASP A 642 -8.19 5.13 4.60
C ASP A 642 -8.30 5.08 3.06
N PHE A 643 -9.27 5.80 2.48
CA PHE A 643 -9.51 5.84 1.03
C PHE A 643 -9.68 7.26 0.52
N THR A 644 -9.02 7.55 -0.60
CA THR A 644 -9.28 8.76 -1.41
C THR A 644 -10.60 8.60 -2.16
N ASN A 645 -11.22 9.72 -2.54
CA ASN A 645 -12.58 9.68 -3.08
C ASN A 645 -12.86 10.76 -4.12
N SER A 646 -13.62 10.38 -5.16
CA SER A 646 -14.15 11.31 -6.16
C SER A 646 -15.55 10.97 -6.65
N HIS A 647 -16.37 11.99 -6.94
CA HIS A 647 -17.63 11.82 -7.65
C HIS A 647 -17.45 12.08 -9.14
N ILE A 648 -17.69 11.04 -9.94
CA ILE A 648 -17.57 11.06 -11.40
C ILE A 648 -18.95 11.20 -12.03
N TYR A 649 -19.43 12.44 -12.07
CA TYR A 649 -20.61 12.82 -12.84
C TYR A 649 -20.23 13.39 -14.20
N THR A 650 -20.25 12.58 -15.22
CA THR A 650 -19.99 13.01 -16.59
C THR A 650 -21.27 13.59 -17.20
N ASN A 651 -21.46 14.89 -17.06
CA ASN A 651 -22.66 15.56 -17.57
C ASN A 651 -22.48 16.23 -18.95
N THR A 652 -21.26 16.33 -19.50
CA THR A 652 -21.04 17.28 -20.62
C THR A 652 -19.98 16.96 -21.66
N ARG A 653 -19.14 15.94 -21.54
CA ARG A 653 -18.18 15.60 -22.59
C ARG A 653 -17.97 14.10 -22.58
N LEU A 654 -18.06 13.49 -23.77
CA LEU A 654 -17.65 12.12 -24.06
C LEU A 654 -16.12 12.06 -23.97
N VAL A 655 -15.59 12.32 -22.78
CA VAL A 655 -14.19 12.10 -22.44
C VAL A 655 -14.08 10.60 -22.23
N PRO A 656 -13.17 9.88 -22.93
CA PRO A 656 -12.87 8.49 -22.64
C PRO A 656 -12.71 8.31 -21.13
N PHE A 657 -13.22 7.23 -20.57
CA PHE A 657 -13.20 7.11 -19.11
C PHE A 657 -11.76 6.96 -18.62
N TYR A 658 -10.89 6.34 -19.42
CA TYR A 658 -9.43 6.40 -19.22
C TYR A 658 -8.86 7.82 -19.06
N ASP A 659 -9.36 8.82 -19.79
CA ASP A 659 -8.92 10.22 -19.62
C ASP A 659 -9.40 10.81 -18.28
N ILE A 660 -10.51 10.33 -17.73
CA ILE A 660 -11.00 10.70 -16.40
C ILE A 660 -10.07 10.10 -15.34
N MET A 661 -9.74 8.82 -15.47
CA MET A 661 -8.85 8.10 -14.55
C MET A 661 -7.43 8.67 -14.57
N ASN A 662 -6.89 8.96 -15.76
CA ASN A 662 -5.64 9.68 -15.91
C ASN A 662 -5.64 11.03 -15.19
N ARG A 663 -6.75 11.77 -15.23
CA ARG A 663 -6.83 13.06 -14.54
C ARG A 663 -6.91 12.87 -13.03
N LEU A 664 -7.52 11.78 -12.55
CA LEU A 664 -7.55 11.44 -11.13
C LEU A 664 -6.14 11.09 -10.65
N GLU A 665 -5.39 10.33 -11.45
CA GLU A 665 -3.96 10.02 -11.23
C GLU A 665 -3.07 11.27 -11.28
N ASN A 666 -3.20 12.15 -12.30
CA ASN A 666 -2.39 13.38 -12.33
C ASN A 666 -2.79 14.39 -11.24
N ALA A 667 -3.94 14.19 -10.60
CA ALA A 667 -4.36 14.96 -9.43
C ALA A 667 -4.04 14.22 -8.12
N GLU A 668 -3.34 13.07 -8.21
CA GLU A 668 -2.94 12.21 -7.09
C GLU A 668 -4.12 11.78 -6.20
N LEU A 669 -5.29 11.62 -6.81
CA LEU A 669 -6.51 11.12 -6.16
C LEU A 669 -6.66 9.60 -6.29
N ILE A 670 -5.84 8.99 -7.12
CA ILE A 670 -5.72 7.55 -7.30
C ILE A 670 -4.22 7.30 -7.38
N ASP A 671 -3.64 7.04 -6.22
CA ASP A 671 -2.23 6.69 -6.06
C ASP A 671 -2.15 5.38 -5.26
N SER A 672 -1.10 4.60 -5.46
CA SER A 672 -0.90 3.28 -4.83
C SER A 672 -0.80 3.33 -3.30
N ASP A 673 -0.50 4.48 -2.72
CA ASP A 673 -0.31 4.63 -1.27
C ASP A 673 -1.59 5.09 -0.54
N SER A 674 -2.68 5.36 -1.27
CA SER A 674 -4.02 5.56 -0.70
C SER A 674 -5.07 5.04 -1.67
N PRO A 675 -5.56 3.79 -1.49
CA PRO A 675 -6.50 3.18 -2.41
C PRO A 675 -7.71 4.10 -2.61
N ALA A 676 -8.17 4.19 -3.86
CA ALA A 676 -9.24 5.11 -4.22
C ALA A 676 -10.58 4.40 -4.26
N MET A 677 -11.62 5.09 -3.80
CA MET A 677 -13.01 4.69 -3.99
C MET A 677 -13.74 5.72 -4.85
N ILE A 678 -14.59 5.26 -5.77
CA ILE A 678 -15.45 6.15 -6.57
C ILE A 678 -16.86 6.04 -6.00
N THR A 679 -17.21 6.94 -5.08
CA THR A 679 -18.47 6.82 -4.32
C THR A 679 -19.72 7.24 -5.09
N GLU A 680 -19.58 7.93 -6.23
CA GLU A 680 -20.69 8.18 -7.16
C GLU A 680 -20.21 8.21 -8.62
N ILE A 681 -20.71 7.28 -9.44
CA ILE A 681 -20.51 7.33 -10.89
C ILE A 681 -21.78 6.94 -11.66
N GLY A 682 -22.17 7.73 -12.65
CA GLY A 682 -23.36 7.37 -13.43
C GLY A 682 -23.66 8.24 -14.64
N TYR A 683 -24.63 7.76 -15.42
CA TYR A 683 -25.04 8.35 -16.70
C TYR A 683 -26.57 8.45 -16.78
N PRO A 684 -27.18 9.62 -17.08
CA PRO A 684 -28.63 9.78 -17.11
C PRO A 684 -29.24 9.50 -18.49
N THR A 685 -30.44 8.93 -18.56
CA THR A 685 -31.15 8.57 -19.82
C THR A 685 -31.96 9.71 -20.49
N VAL A 686 -31.68 10.99 -20.18
CA VAL A 686 -32.42 12.14 -20.74
C VAL A 686 -31.54 13.30 -21.21
N MET A 687 -32.01 13.99 -22.27
CA MET A 687 -31.41 15.19 -22.86
C MET A 687 -31.26 16.36 -21.86
N ILE A 688 -30.05 16.91 -21.75
CA ILE A 688 -29.78 18.13 -20.97
C ILE A 688 -30.07 19.38 -21.82
N LYS A 689 -30.79 20.34 -21.26
CA LYS A 689 -31.16 21.58 -21.96
C LYS A 689 -29.93 22.44 -22.25
N GLY A 690 -29.47 22.43 -23.51
CA GLY A 690 -28.29 23.18 -23.97
C GLY A 690 -27.17 22.28 -24.53
N HIS A 691 -27.32 20.95 -24.44
CA HIS A 691 -26.34 20.00 -24.95
C HIS A 691 -26.91 19.14 -26.10
N PRO A 692 -26.06 18.77 -27.08
CA PRO A 692 -26.50 18.11 -28.30
C PRO A 692 -26.81 16.61 -28.17
N ILE A 693 -26.33 15.89 -27.15
CA ILE A 693 -26.38 14.41 -27.12
C ILE A 693 -27.57 13.88 -26.30
N ALA A 694 -28.29 12.91 -26.85
CA ALA A 694 -29.33 12.14 -26.17
C ALA A 694 -28.73 10.83 -25.65
N VAL A 695 -28.44 10.74 -24.35
CA VAL A 695 -28.13 9.45 -23.70
C VAL A 695 -29.45 8.68 -23.59
N ASN A 696 -29.54 7.53 -24.26
CA ASN A 696 -30.66 6.59 -24.15
C ASN A 696 -30.22 5.38 -23.28
N GLU A 697 -31.10 4.40 -23.06
CA GLU A 697 -30.78 3.24 -22.23
C GLU A 697 -29.57 2.44 -22.75
N THR A 698 -29.44 2.27 -24.07
CA THR A 698 -28.30 1.57 -24.69
C THR A 698 -26.98 2.28 -24.43
N VAL A 699 -26.97 3.60 -24.58
CA VAL A 699 -25.77 4.42 -24.32
C VAL A 699 -25.43 4.42 -22.83
N GLN A 700 -26.44 4.49 -21.95
CA GLN A 700 -26.23 4.36 -20.51
C GLN A 700 -25.56 3.02 -20.19
N ALA A 701 -26.04 1.91 -20.75
CA ALA A 701 -25.50 0.58 -20.52
C ALA A 701 -24.02 0.46 -20.94
N LYS A 702 -23.69 0.87 -22.17
CA LYS A 702 -22.30 0.85 -22.67
C LYS A 702 -21.35 1.67 -21.79
N LEU A 703 -21.76 2.89 -21.44
CA LEU A 703 -20.95 3.78 -20.61
C LEU A 703 -20.78 3.26 -19.17
N THR A 704 -21.81 2.63 -18.61
CA THR A 704 -21.72 1.97 -17.31
C THR A 704 -20.72 0.83 -17.34
N LEU A 705 -20.76 -0.06 -18.33
CA LEU A 705 -19.83 -1.18 -18.43
C LEU A 705 -18.37 -0.73 -18.63
N ASN A 706 -18.14 0.24 -19.52
CA ASN A 706 -16.80 0.80 -19.74
C ASN A 706 -16.23 1.38 -18.45
N ALA A 707 -17.02 2.21 -17.76
CA ALA A 707 -16.57 2.85 -16.53
C ALA A 707 -16.21 1.85 -15.42
N LEU A 708 -16.94 0.75 -15.30
CA LEU A 708 -16.59 -0.30 -14.33
C LEU A 708 -15.26 -0.97 -14.67
N MET A 709 -15.06 -1.35 -15.95
CA MET A 709 -13.83 -2.04 -16.37
C MET A 709 -12.61 -1.14 -16.28
N ASP A 710 -12.73 0.11 -16.72
CA ASP A 710 -11.64 1.05 -16.62
C ASP A 710 -11.34 1.43 -15.16
N SER A 711 -12.33 1.53 -14.28
CA SER A 711 -12.07 1.77 -12.85
C SER A 711 -11.33 0.61 -12.20
N TYR A 712 -11.76 -0.62 -12.49
CA TYR A 712 -11.11 -1.82 -11.98
C TYR A 712 -9.67 -1.94 -12.47
N LEU A 713 -9.44 -1.69 -13.76
CA LEU A 713 -8.10 -1.66 -14.37
C LEU A 713 -7.13 -0.69 -13.69
N GLN A 714 -7.63 0.42 -13.13
CA GLN A 714 -6.80 1.47 -12.55
C GLN A 714 -6.51 1.24 -11.06
N GLY A 715 -6.95 0.11 -10.49
CA GLY A 715 -6.75 -0.21 -9.08
C GLY A 715 -7.64 0.61 -8.15
N VAL A 716 -8.84 1.00 -8.61
CA VAL A 716 -9.88 1.52 -7.72
C VAL A 716 -10.36 0.37 -6.85
N GLU A 717 -10.39 0.57 -5.54
CA GLU A 717 -10.80 -0.44 -4.56
C GLU A 717 -12.27 -0.80 -4.72
N GLU A 718 -13.11 0.21 -4.93
CA GLU A 718 -14.56 0.02 -5.01
C GLU A 718 -15.26 1.14 -5.80
N VAL A 719 -16.27 0.77 -6.59
CA VAL A 719 -17.08 1.70 -7.37
C VAL A 719 -18.56 1.63 -7.00
N PHE A 720 -19.14 2.80 -6.74
CA PHE A 720 -20.54 2.95 -6.40
C PHE A 720 -21.34 3.56 -7.55
N LEU A 721 -22.08 2.71 -8.27
CA LEU A 721 -22.95 3.16 -9.35
C LEU A 721 -24.05 4.11 -8.84
N TYR A 722 -24.28 5.21 -9.55
CA TYR A 722 -25.32 6.19 -9.27
C TYR A 722 -26.40 6.11 -10.36
N GLU A 723 -27.59 5.58 -10.10
CA GLU A 723 -28.12 5.07 -8.82
C GLU A 723 -29.04 3.85 -9.07
N LEU A 724 -29.53 3.18 -8.02
CA LEU A 724 -30.35 1.97 -8.19
C LEU A 724 -31.68 2.23 -8.93
N PHE A 725 -32.43 3.27 -8.55
CA PHE A 725 -33.77 3.56 -9.12
C PHE A 725 -33.90 4.99 -9.66
N ASP A 726 -34.64 5.15 -10.76
CA ASP A 726 -35.13 6.45 -11.20
C ASP A 726 -36.07 7.09 -10.17
N ARG A 727 -36.07 8.43 -10.12
CA ARG A 727 -36.84 9.19 -9.13
C ARG A 727 -38.26 9.47 -9.61
N THR A 728 -39.24 9.31 -8.71
CA THR A 728 -40.67 9.57 -9.03
C THR A 728 -41.07 11.05 -8.95
N THR A 729 -40.22 11.91 -8.39
CA THR A 729 -40.54 13.32 -8.10
C THR A 729 -39.68 14.29 -8.91
N GLY A 730 -40.29 15.35 -9.46
CA GLY A 730 -39.58 16.42 -10.20
C GLY A 730 -39.91 16.49 -11.69
N ASP A 731 -39.10 17.21 -12.48
CA ASP A 731 -39.25 17.26 -13.93
C ASP A 731 -38.69 15.96 -14.53
N PRO A 732 -39.48 15.15 -15.27
CA PRO A 732 -38.99 13.90 -15.86
C PRO A 732 -37.90 14.12 -16.92
N ARG A 733 -37.68 15.37 -17.35
CA ARG A 733 -36.58 15.74 -18.26
C ARG A 733 -35.33 16.20 -17.51
N ALA A 734 -35.33 16.15 -16.19
CA ALA A 734 -34.19 16.53 -15.38
C ALA A 734 -33.23 15.33 -15.30
N PRO A 735 -31.94 15.49 -15.65
CA PRO A 735 -30.97 14.39 -15.66
C PRO A 735 -30.90 13.63 -14.34
N GLN A 736 -30.93 14.34 -13.22
CA GLN A 736 -30.88 13.79 -11.85
C GLN A 736 -32.03 12.85 -11.47
N ASN A 737 -33.04 12.70 -12.32
CA ASN A 737 -34.18 11.82 -12.10
C ASN A 737 -34.11 10.54 -12.96
N ASN A 738 -33.08 10.39 -13.79
CA ASN A 738 -33.03 9.40 -14.87
C ASN A 738 -31.70 8.60 -14.88
N PHE A 739 -30.99 8.56 -13.74
CA PHE A 739 -29.73 7.83 -13.54
C PHE A 739 -29.95 6.35 -13.18
N GLY A 740 -31.17 5.95 -12.83
CA GLY A 740 -31.48 4.62 -12.31
C GLY A 740 -31.05 3.51 -13.25
N LEU A 741 -30.50 2.42 -12.71
CA LEU A 741 -30.42 1.12 -13.42
C LEU A 741 -31.81 0.50 -13.60
N PHE A 742 -32.71 0.81 -12.68
CA PHE A 742 -34.12 0.43 -12.73
C PHE A 742 -34.99 1.68 -12.84
N THR A 743 -36.13 1.56 -13.51
CA THR A 743 -37.19 2.55 -13.41
C THR A 743 -37.77 2.57 -12.00
N SER A 744 -38.50 3.63 -11.65
CA SER A 744 -39.07 3.80 -10.30
C SER A 744 -40.05 2.70 -9.86
N ASP A 745 -40.55 1.87 -10.78
CA ASP A 745 -41.42 0.71 -10.50
C ASP A 745 -40.67 -0.63 -10.44
N GLY A 746 -39.33 -0.60 -10.53
CA GLY A 746 -38.46 -1.76 -10.49
C GLY A 746 -38.30 -2.49 -11.82
N THR A 747 -38.65 -1.88 -12.95
CA THR A 747 -38.34 -2.46 -14.27
C THR A 747 -36.86 -2.24 -14.57
N ALA A 748 -36.13 -3.32 -14.84
CA ALA A 748 -34.74 -3.26 -15.27
C ALA A 748 -34.61 -2.52 -16.60
N LYS A 749 -33.68 -1.56 -16.68
CA LYS A 749 -33.26 -0.94 -17.95
C LYS A 749 -32.14 -1.76 -18.59
N GLU A 750 -31.76 -1.40 -19.81
CA GLU A 750 -30.67 -2.07 -20.54
C GLU A 750 -29.36 -2.15 -19.72
N ALA A 751 -29.02 -1.11 -18.95
CA ALA A 751 -27.83 -1.13 -18.09
C ALA A 751 -27.90 -2.19 -16.99
N ALA A 752 -29.05 -2.38 -16.33
CA ALA A 752 -29.23 -3.44 -15.33
C ALA A 752 -29.15 -4.83 -15.95
N VAL A 753 -29.72 -5.02 -17.15
CA VAL A 753 -29.70 -6.30 -17.87
C VAL A 753 -28.28 -6.65 -18.31
N ALA A 754 -27.53 -5.68 -18.81
CA ALA A 754 -26.15 -5.88 -19.23
C ALA A 754 -25.22 -6.17 -18.04
N LEU A 755 -25.43 -5.48 -16.92
CA LEU A 755 -24.68 -5.71 -15.68
C LEU A 755 -24.96 -7.09 -15.10
N GLN A 756 -26.22 -7.52 -15.05
CA GLN A 756 -26.58 -8.89 -14.67
C GLN A 756 -25.89 -9.92 -15.58
N ALA A 757 -25.89 -9.68 -16.90
CA ALA A 757 -25.24 -10.60 -17.83
C ALA A 757 -23.74 -10.71 -17.56
N LEU A 758 -23.07 -9.57 -17.35
CA LEU A 758 -21.66 -9.52 -17.01
C LEU A 758 -21.35 -10.26 -15.70
N THR A 759 -22.06 -9.94 -14.60
CA THR A 759 -21.82 -10.61 -13.31
C THR A 759 -22.16 -12.10 -13.37
N THR A 760 -23.14 -12.52 -14.18
CA THR A 760 -23.43 -13.94 -14.41
C THR A 760 -22.31 -14.65 -15.16
N ILE A 761 -21.69 -14.00 -16.13
CA ILE A 761 -20.56 -14.57 -16.89
C ILE A 761 -19.38 -14.76 -15.94
N LEU A 762 -18.97 -13.70 -15.24
CA LEU A 762 -17.79 -13.67 -14.37
C LEU A 762 -17.95 -14.40 -13.03
N SER A 763 -19.11 -14.99 -12.73
CA SER A 763 -19.37 -15.71 -11.47
C SER A 763 -19.49 -17.22 -11.64
N ASP A 764 -19.45 -17.73 -12.88
CA ASP A 764 -19.46 -19.17 -13.10
C ASP A 764 -18.08 -19.73 -12.74
N GLY A 765 -18.00 -20.68 -11.80
CA GLY A 765 -16.72 -21.33 -11.48
C GLY A 765 -15.76 -20.58 -10.54
N VAL A 766 -16.07 -19.34 -10.12
CA VAL A 766 -15.22 -18.54 -9.23
C VAL A 766 -14.92 -19.25 -7.91
N ASP A 767 -13.63 -19.34 -7.58
CA ASP A 767 -13.13 -19.75 -6.27
C ASP A 767 -12.82 -18.49 -5.43
N PRO A 768 -13.62 -18.19 -4.39
CA PRO A 768 -13.48 -16.94 -3.62
C PRO A 768 -12.20 -16.88 -2.78
N ASP A 769 -11.52 -18.02 -2.57
CA ASP A 769 -10.28 -18.12 -1.79
C ASP A 769 -9.04 -18.23 -2.72
N PHE A 770 -9.20 -18.00 -4.02
CA PHE A 770 -8.14 -18.23 -5.01
C PHE A 770 -7.33 -16.98 -5.30
N GLU A 771 -6.02 -17.07 -4.99
CA GLU A 771 -5.04 -16.05 -5.34
C GLU A 771 -4.55 -16.22 -6.79
N PRO A 772 -4.66 -15.19 -7.63
CA PRO A 772 -4.25 -15.26 -9.02
C PRO A 772 -2.75 -15.52 -9.20
N THR A 773 -2.40 -16.37 -10.16
CA THR A 773 -0.99 -16.65 -10.47
C THR A 773 -0.42 -15.61 -11.43
N ALA A 774 0.85 -15.25 -11.21
CA ALA A 774 1.64 -14.40 -12.10
C ALA A 774 1.72 -14.93 -13.56
N GLY A 775 1.15 -14.22 -14.56
CA GLY A 775 1.41 -14.39 -16.00
C GLY A 775 0.33 -13.83 -16.94
N THR A 776 0.65 -13.67 -18.22
CA THR A 776 -0.33 -13.37 -19.29
C THR A 776 -0.61 -14.61 -20.14
N ASP A 777 -1.90 -14.92 -20.34
CA ASP A 777 -2.34 -16.07 -21.16
C ASP A 777 -2.45 -15.77 -22.65
N TYR A 778 -2.26 -14.52 -23.07
CA TYR A 778 -2.47 -14.15 -24.46
C TYR A 778 -1.58 -13.01 -24.95
N GLU A 779 -1.33 -13.01 -26.26
CA GLU A 779 -0.83 -11.86 -27.01
C GLU A 779 -1.96 -11.27 -27.87
N LEU A 780 -2.22 -9.97 -27.71
CA LEU A 780 -3.16 -9.21 -28.54
C LEU A 780 -2.43 -8.68 -29.79
N THR A 781 -2.95 -8.97 -30.98
CA THR A 781 -2.45 -8.38 -32.23
C THR A 781 -3.54 -7.70 -33.05
N GLY A 782 -3.19 -6.58 -33.69
CA GLY A 782 -4.10 -5.81 -34.54
C GLY A 782 -4.98 -4.78 -33.82
N GLY A 783 -4.82 -4.61 -32.50
CA GLY A 783 -5.41 -3.51 -31.74
C GLY A 783 -4.79 -2.15 -32.09
N ASP A 784 -5.49 -1.08 -31.76
CA ASP A 784 -5.02 0.30 -31.82
C ASP A 784 -4.91 0.93 -30.42
N ALA A 785 -4.56 2.22 -30.35
CA ALA A 785 -4.38 2.93 -29.08
C ALA A 785 -5.66 2.99 -28.19
N ASN A 786 -6.84 2.72 -28.76
CA ASN A 786 -8.10 2.72 -28.04
C ASN A 786 -8.54 1.32 -27.62
N THR A 787 -7.81 0.27 -28.04
CA THR A 787 -8.12 -1.10 -27.64
C THR A 787 -7.66 -1.33 -26.20
N ARG A 788 -8.51 -1.97 -25.39
CA ARG A 788 -8.26 -2.32 -23.99
C ARG A 788 -8.49 -3.80 -23.80
N SER A 789 -7.63 -4.45 -23.02
CA SER A 789 -7.85 -5.84 -22.62
C SER A 789 -7.09 -6.22 -21.36
N PHE A 790 -7.64 -7.13 -20.56
CA PHE A 790 -6.98 -7.73 -19.40
C PHE A 790 -7.53 -9.12 -19.12
N ALA A 791 -6.80 -9.91 -18.31
CA ALA A 791 -7.22 -11.24 -17.89
C ALA A 791 -7.74 -11.21 -16.45
N ILE A 792 -8.87 -11.86 -16.23
CA ILE A 792 -9.44 -12.13 -14.90
C ILE A 792 -9.37 -13.64 -14.69
N GLN A 793 -8.83 -14.07 -13.55
CA GLN A 793 -8.78 -15.47 -13.18
C GLN A 793 -9.94 -15.82 -12.26
N GLU A 794 -10.75 -16.80 -12.68
CA GLU A 794 -11.89 -17.28 -11.92
C GLU A 794 -11.48 -18.43 -10.99
N ALA A 795 -10.56 -19.28 -11.46
CA ALA A 795 -9.98 -20.39 -10.71
C ALA A 795 -8.62 -20.80 -11.29
N ALA A 796 -7.93 -21.76 -10.67
CA ALA A 796 -6.59 -22.20 -11.07
C ALA A 796 -6.42 -22.53 -12.58
N ASP A 797 -7.47 -23.01 -13.25
CA ASP A 797 -7.46 -23.44 -14.66
C ASP A 797 -8.48 -22.69 -15.56
N GLU A 798 -9.09 -21.60 -15.06
CA GLU A 798 -10.18 -20.87 -15.75
C GLU A 798 -9.88 -19.36 -15.77
N THR A 799 -9.91 -18.77 -16.95
CA THR A 799 -9.47 -17.39 -17.18
C THR A 799 -10.31 -16.73 -18.25
N ASP A 800 -10.76 -15.52 -17.96
CA ASP A 800 -11.56 -14.69 -18.84
C ASP A 800 -10.74 -13.52 -19.35
N ILE A 801 -10.83 -13.24 -20.64
CA ILE A 801 -10.22 -12.05 -21.23
C ILE A 801 -11.33 -11.02 -21.48
N ILE A 802 -11.25 -9.89 -20.80
CA ILE A 802 -12.11 -8.74 -21.09
C ILE A 802 -11.48 -7.94 -22.22
N ILE A 803 -12.27 -7.55 -23.22
CA ILE A 803 -11.78 -6.77 -24.35
C ILE A 803 -12.81 -5.80 -24.92
N TRP A 804 -12.38 -4.57 -25.20
CA TRP A 804 -13.19 -3.54 -25.86
C TRP A 804 -12.32 -2.50 -26.55
N ARG A 805 -12.98 -1.54 -27.20
CA ARG A 805 -12.36 -0.37 -27.78
C ARG A 805 -13.05 0.89 -27.27
N GLU A 806 -12.29 1.82 -26.70
CA GLU A 806 -12.78 3.13 -26.26
C GLU A 806 -13.01 4.08 -27.45
N ASP A 807 -13.93 3.73 -28.35
CA ASP A 807 -14.32 4.58 -29.48
C ASP A 807 -15.66 5.25 -29.23
N VAL A 808 -15.65 6.47 -28.69
CA VAL A 808 -16.88 7.26 -28.55
C VAL A 808 -16.95 8.33 -29.63
N ILE A 809 -17.14 7.92 -30.88
CA ILE A 809 -17.28 8.85 -32.01
C ILE A 809 -18.77 9.18 -32.22
N TRP A 810 -19.24 10.28 -31.63
CA TRP A 810 -20.56 10.85 -31.96
C TRP A 810 -20.39 12.06 -32.87
N ASP A 811 -21.09 12.09 -34.01
CA ASP A 811 -21.10 13.26 -34.87
C ASP A 811 -21.86 14.40 -34.20
N ARG A 812 -21.11 15.41 -33.73
CA ARG A 812 -21.63 16.65 -33.12
C ARG A 812 -22.66 17.37 -34.01
N ALA A 813 -22.65 17.16 -35.33
CA ALA A 813 -23.54 17.84 -36.27
C ALA A 813 -24.85 17.09 -36.55
N SER A 814 -24.83 15.75 -36.58
CA SER A 814 -26.01 14.94 -36.95
C SER A 814 -26.76 14.34 -35.75
N LEU A 815 -26.13 14.26 -34.57
CA LEU A 815 -26.70 13.61 -33.38
C LEU A 815 -27.00 12.11 -33.58
N GLU A 816 -26.29 11.48 -34.52
CA GLU A 816 -26.35 10.04 -34.78
C GLU A 816 -25.05 9.37 -34.29
N GLU A 817 -25.16 8.13 -33.83
CA GLU A 817 -24.03 7.24 -33.56
C GLU A 817 -23.27 7.05 -34.87
N ILE A 818 -21.96 7.35 -34.89
CA ILE A 818 -21.13 6.91 -36.01
C ILE A 818 -20.79 5.47 -35.69
N GLU A 819 -21.29 4.52 -36.47
CA GLU A 819 -20.80 3.13 -36.40
C GLU A 819 -19.27 3.20 -36.61
N ALA A 820 -18.51 2.90 -35.55
CA ALA A 820 -17.07 2.74 -35.65
C ALA A 820 -16.77 1.69 -36.73
N GLU A 821 -15.72 1.89 -37.52
CA GLU A 821 -15.27 0.83 -38.43
C GLU A 821 -14.96 -0.41 -37.58
N THR A 822 -15.55 -1.56 -37.93
CA THR A 822 -15.34 -2.82 -37.23
C THR A 822 -13.84 -3.11 -37.19
N LEU A 823 -13.27 -3.13 -35.98
CA LEU A 823 -11.89 -3.52 -35.74
C LEU A 823 -11.89 -4.99 -35.32
N THR A 824 -11.22 -5.83 -36.10
CA THR A 824 -11.01 -7.24 -35.73
C THR A 824 -9.59 -7.38 -35.19
N VAL A 825 -9.48 -7.82 -33.94
CA VAL A 825 -8.20 -8.15 -33.30
C VAL A 825 -8.02 -9.67 -33.25
N THR A 826 -6.80 -10.13 -33.03
CA THR A 826 -6.51 -11.55 -32.82
C THR A 826 -5.85 -11.75 -31.46
N LEU A 827 -6.45 -12.62 -30.64
CA LEU A 827 -5.88 -13.12 -29.40
C LEU A 827 -5.12 -14.41 -29.72
N ASP A 828 -3.80 -14.42 -29.54
CA ASP A 828 -2.96 -15.63 -29.55
C ASP A 828 -2.86 -16.13 -28.10
N LEU A 829 -3.42 -17.30 -27.80
CA LEU A 829 -3.71 -17.74 -26.42
C LEU A 829 -2.56 -18.50 -25.76
N GLY A 830 -1.38 -18.60 -26.40
CA GLY A 830 -0.19 -19.26 -25.85
C GLY A 830 -0.29 -20.79 -25.62
N ALA A 831 -1.50 -21.34 -25.59
CA ALA A 831 -1.86 -22.73 -25.39
C ALA A 831 -3.12 -23.08 -26.20
N VAL A 832 -3.42 -24.37 -26.32
CA VAL A 832 -4.65 -24.83 -26.99
C VAL A 832 -5.74 -25.01 -25.93
N TYR A 833 -6.83 -24.27 -26.04
CA TYR A 833 -7.96 -24.33 -25.12
C TYR A 833 -9.07 -25.24 -25.65
N SER A 834 -9.62 -26.09 -24.78
CA SER A 834 -10.64 -27.07 -25.15
C SER A 834 -11.94 -26.42 -25.64
N SER A 835 -12.29 -25.27 -25.07
CA SER A 835 -13.34 -24.36 -25.51
C SER A 835 -12.89 -22.91 -25.33
N VAL A 836 -13.29 -22.06 -26.28
CA VAL A 836 -13.24 -20.60 -26.13
C VAL A 836 -14.62 -20.06 -26.48
N ALA A 837 -15.19 -19.20 -25.64
CA ALA A 837 -16.51 -18.63 -25.85
C ALA A 837 -16.46 -17.10 -25.76
N ILE A 838 -17.08 -16.41 -26.71
CA ILE A 838 -17.19 -14.95 -26.71
C ILE A 838 -18.59 -14.58 -26.25
N TYR A 839 -18.67 -13.74 -25.23
CA TYR A 839 -19.90 -13.20 -24.69
C TYR A 839 -19.97 -11.70 -24.93
N ASP A 840 -21.19 -11.23 -25.17
CA ASP A 840 -21.53 -9.82 -25.24
C ASP A 840 -22.60 -9.55 -24.17
N PRO A 841 -22.24 -8.92 -23.03
CA PRO A 841 -23.17 -8.60 -21.96
C PRO A 841 -24.38 -7.78 -22.43
N MET A 842 -24.27 -6.99 -23.50
CA MET A 842 -25.40 -6.25 -24.09
C MET A 842 -26.41 -7.17 -24.79
N GLN A 843 -26.02 -8.41 -25.14
CA GLN A 843 -26.88 -9.44 -25.73
C GLN A 843 -27.31 -10.53 -24.74
N GLY A 844 -26.82 -10.48 -23.50
CA GLY A 844 -27.13 -11.41 -22.41
C GLY A 844 -25.98 -12.37 -22.08
N SER A 845 -26.19 -13.29 -21.13
CA SER A 845 -25.16 -14.20 -20.62
C SER A 845 -24.96 -15.48 -21.47
N ALA A 846 -25.39 -15.49 -22.73
CA ALA A 846 -25.17 -16.62 -23.64
C ALA A 846 -24.07 -16.26 -24.64
N PRO A 847 -23.19 -17.20 -25.00
CA PRO A 847 -22.09 -16.90 -25.90
C PRO A 847 -22.63 -16.58 -27.30
N ILE A 848 -22.09 -15.51 -27.89
CA ILE A 848 -22.39 -15.09 -29.26
C ILE A 848 -21.58 -15.89 -30.28
N GLU A 849 -20.40 -16.39 -29.89
CA GLU A 849 -19.55 -17.26 -30.70
C GLU A 849 -18.79 -18.26 -29.82
N THR A 850 -18.52 -19.47 -30.34
CA THR A 850 -17.76 -20.50 -29.64
C THR A 850 -16.79 -21.21 -30.58
N PHE A 851 -15.64 -21.58 -30.02
CA PHE A 851 -14.55 -22.28 -30.69
C PHE A 851 -14.15 -23.51 -29.88
N GLU A 852 -13.73 -24.58 -30.56
CA GLU A 852 -13.23 -25.80 -29.92
C GLU A 852 -11.77 -26.02 -30.32
N ASN A 853 -10.89 -26.31 -29.36
CA ASN A 853 -9.46 -26.59 -29.58
C ASN A 853 -8.74 -25.43 -30.29
N ALA A 854 -8.91 -24.21 -29.78
CA ALA A 854 -8.33 -23.00 -30.35
C ALA A 854 -7.05 -22.61 -29.61
N ASP A 855 -6.00 -22.27 -30.37
CA ASP A 855 -4.80 -21.58 -29.89
C ASP A 855 -4.83 -20.08 -30.21
N SER A 856 -5.82 -19.64 -30.99
CA SER A 856 -6.05 -18.24 -31.31
C SER A 856 -7.50 -18.01 -31.69
N VAL A 857 -8.02 -16.81 -31.39
CA VAL A 857 -9.38 -16.38 -31.79
C VAL A 857 -9.35 -14.97 -32.34
N SER A 858 -10.18 -14.71 -33.36
CA SER A 858 -10.41 -13.36 -33.87
C SER A 858 -11.65 -12.78 -33.20
N VAL A 859 -11.52 -11.58 -32.65
CA VAL A 859 -12.60 -10.88 -31.94
C VAL A 859 -12.89 -9.58 -32.67
N ASP A 860 -14.15 -9.39 -33.07
CA ASP A 860 -14.62 -8.09 -33.54
C ASP A 860 -14.88 -7.22 -32.30
N VAL A 861 -13.94 -6.34 -31.95
CA VAL A 861 -14.04 -5.53 -30.73
C VAL A 861 -15.18 -4.52 -30.85
N SER A 862 -15.94 -4.36 -29.77
CA SER A 862 -17.05 -3.41 -29.68
C SER A 862 -16.67 -2.18 -28.85
N ASP A 863 -17.59 -1.22 -28.77
CA ASP A 863 -17.47 0.01 -27.98
C ASP A 863 -17.85 -0.18 -26.48
N HIS A 864 -17.91 -1.43 -26.05
CA HIS A 864 -18.23 -1.88 -24.69
C HIS A 864 -17.50 -3.20 -24.40
N PRO A 865 -17.38 -3.61 -23.13
CA PRO A 865 -16.67 -4.84 -22.75
C PRO A 865 -17.31 -6.09 -23.34
N LEU A 866 -16.51 -6.89 -24.04
CA LEU A 866 -16.78 -8.29 -24.38
C LEU A 866 -15.99 -9.18 -23.43
N VAL A 867 -16.51 -10.39 -23.15
CA VAL A 867 -15.82 -11.39 -22.34
C VAL A 867 -15.45 -12.57 -23.22
N VAL A 868 -14.19 -12.99 -23.19
CA VAL A 868 -13.68 -14.16 -23.90
C VAL A 868 -13.28 -15.20 -22.86
N GLU A 869 -14.14 -16.16 -22.62
CA GLU A 869 -13.97 -17.24 -21.65
C GLU A 869 -13.06 -18.32 -22.21
N LEU A 870 -12.03 -18.67 -21.46
CA LEU A 870 -11.08 -19.73 -21.79
C LEU A 870 -11.34 -20.95 -20.90
N GLY A 871 -11.77 -22.06 -21.50
CA GLY A 871 -12.00 -23.31 -20.77
C GLY A 871 -10.70 -24.03 -20.38
N ALA A 872 -10.75 -25.33 -20.09
CA ALA A 872 -9.54 -26.05 -19.70
C ALA A 872 -8.49 -26.13 -20.83
N VAL A 873 -7.21 -25.99 -20.48
CA VAL A 873 -6.07 -26.22 -21.40
C VAL A 873 -6.06 -27.67 -21.88
N TYR A 874 -6.04 -27.86 -23.19
CA TYR A 874 -6.02 -29.16 -23.83
C TYR A 874 -4.62 -29.79 -23.77
N THR A 875 -4.38 -30.62 -22.76
CA THR A 875 -3.17 -31.45 -22.66
C THR A 875 -3.34 -32.73 -23.49
N VAL A 876 -2.49 -32.91 -24.51
CA VAL A 876 -2.49 -34.08 -25.43
C VAL A 876 -1.88 -35.33 -24.80
#